data_AF-A0A7S6VSZ4-F1
#
_entry.id   AF-A0A7S6VSZ4-F1
#
_cell.length_a   1.000
_cell.length_b   1.000
_cell.length_c   1.000
_cell.angle_alpha   90.00
_cell.angle_beta   90.00
_cell.angle_gamma   90.00
#
_symmetry.space_group_name_H-M   'P 1'
#
loop_
_entity.id
_entity.type
_entity.pdbx_description
1 polymer ?
#
loop_
_entity_poly.entity_id
_entity_poly.type
_entity_poly.pdbx_seq_one_letter_code
_entity_poly.pdbx_strand_id
1 'polypeptide(L)'
;MALMGCGFSAHAELMFSQYVDGTSNRKGLEIYNPDATAADLSQYQIKIFSNGSTTAGLTVSLEGVLPAKAEYLVGRSELELVLGDLVKKIASLNFNGNDAVVLYKHNTPVDRFGVLGQTTSWAEGTSLSRNKTTHSVSSVDPTAPFDVNSEWMAWSDRNAFSQYLLPEGEQPPPVTETISCSSSDTAIADLHSASKNQIYTVRGVMTADYRYSNGFSGFYLQTPDSKAKPNLNNAIFVYIPASSQIKGGQVGEEVILRGRLTSYQNQLQLDQLTQDIQTCNPQAASWVAPKTVNLPFESLTDMQQHAPQRYQGALVKLPQTLTVSENYNYGRYGELALSLGRLYMPTNLYPAKSDEALSLAKQNLLSKIILDDGYNNQNRTPWLPLNFNAQNTLRAGYELQNVEGILEYRFNQWRIQPVQGRTLPNIVADKNERSSVSAKNTAQIRAAAFNVLNYDNGAAQGFPTERGAKTKAEFDKQHQKIVSALKAIDADVYGLNEIANNGYGPDSAIAYLTQSLGPDWKYVTPPNADRLGTDTIAVAMIYNSKRLTPVNAAAVFDDGTQLNRVTMAQSFKPVAGGESFTVVPQHLKSKGSCPDTGLDADQGDGQGCWNSTRVTAVQKLMQWLVANPTKVTQPNVLILGDLNSYAKEDPILALEKANYKNLFNDEKIGQGKQAYSYVFGVASNTQGYGGAGNLDHAIADAQLYPRVKRAFAWAINADEPTALAYNEDYKTAEQIQAFYSPDAFRSSDHDPIIIDLDLVDAPAEPKPAEDSKADTHGGSTGLWSLLGLFGLSAAAWLRRRK
;
A
#
# COMPACT_ATOMS: atom_id res chain seq x y z
N MET A 1 18.31 -77.48 -37.43
CA MET A 1 18.61 -76.57 -38.56
C MET A 1 17.35 -75.77 -38.82
N ALA A 2 17.26 -74.45 -38.73
CA ALA A 2 18.19 -73.38 -38.37
C ALA A 2 17.33 -72.26 -37.72
N LEU A 3 17.82 -71.61 -36.66
CA LEU A 3 17.14 -70.45 -36.07
C LEU A 3 17.64 -69.17 -36.75
N MET A 4 16.71 -68.39 -37.30
CA MET A 4 16.89 -66.99 -37.70
C MET A 4 17.15 -66.15 -36.45
N GLY A 5 18.27 -65.44 -36.40
CA GLY A 5 18.50 -64.36 -35.45
C GLY A 5 17.99 -63.03 -36.03
N CYS A 6 17.01 -62.41 -35.37
CA CYS A 6 16.67 -61.01 -35.59
C CYS A 6 17.77 -60.12 -35.01
N GLY A 7 18.49 -59.38 -35.86
CA GLY A 7 19.29 -58.25 -35.42
C GLY A 7 18.42 -57.01 -35.32
N PHE A 8 18.32 -56.40 -34.14
CA PHE A 8 17.78 -55.05 -34.00
C PHE A 8 18.85 -54.06 -34.47
N SER A 9 18.51 -53.16 -35.40
CA SER A 9 19.39 -52.02 -35.73
C SER A 9 19.53 -51.14 -34.48
N ALA A 10 20.76 -50.98 -33.99
CA ALA A 10 21.06 -50.04 -32.92
C ALA A 10 21.00 -48.61 -33.50
N HIS A 11 19.99 -47.84 -33.09
CA HIS A 11 19.88 -46.41 -33.39
C HIS A 11 20.69 -45.57 -32.40
N ALA A 12 21.26 -44.47 -32.87
CA ALA A 12 21.96 -43.50 -32.01
C ALA A 12 20.98 -42.40 -31.58
N GLU A 13 21.01 -42.03 -30.30
CA GLU A 13 20.16 -40.95 -29.79
C GLU A 13 20.83 -39.58 -30.00
N LEU A 14 20.02 -38.51 -29.98
CA LEU A 14 20.53 -37.14 -30.06
C LEU A 14 21.42 -36.81 -28.86
N MET A 15 22.40 -35.93 -29.07
CA MET A 15 23.33 -35.50 -28.03
C MET A 15 23.64 -34.01 -28.10
N PHE A 16 24.05 -33.43 -26.98
CA PHE A 16 24.64 -32.10 -26.97
C PHE A 16 26.03 -32.13 -27.63
N SER A 17 26.29 -31.19 -28.52
CA SER A 17 27.59 -30.96 -29.17
C SER A 17 28.28 -29.68 -28.69
N GLN A 18 27.51 -28.67 -28.26
CA GLN A 18 28.04 -27.40 -27.75
C GLN A 18 27.28 -26.94 -26.51
N TYR A 19 28.03 -26.46 -25.52
CA TYR A 19 27.53 -25.73 -24.36
C TYR A 19 28.10 -24.32 -24.42
N VAL A 20 27.23 -23.31 -24.51
CA VAL A 20 27.65 -21.93 -24.74
C VAL A 20 27.23 -21.09 -23.54
N ASP A 21 28.18 -20.74 -22.69
CA ASP A 21 28.01 -19.73 -21.64
C ASP A 21 28.81 -18.49 -22.04
N GLY A 22 28.33 -17.72 -23.02
CA GLY A 22 28.95 -16.47 -23.45
C GLY A 22 28.70 -15.29 -22.51
N THR A 23 29.43 -14.20 -22.72
CA THR A 23 29.24 -12.93 -21.99
C THR A 23 27.88 -12.29 -22.34
N SER A 24 27.39 -11.41 -21.47
CA SER A 24 26.14 -10.65 -21.69
C SER A 24 24.92 -11.54 -22.03
N ASN A 25 24.82 -12.70 -21.36
CA ASN A 25 23.77 -13.70 -21.61
C ASN A 25 23.74 -14.26 -23.04
N ARG A 26 24.84 -14.27 -23.77
CA ARG A 26 24.94 -15.00 -25.05
C ARG A 26 25.06 -16.50 -24.78
N LYS A 27 23.94 -17.12 -24.37
CA LYS A 27 23.87 -18.52 -23.96
C LYS A 27 23.23 -19.39 -25.03
N GLY A 28 23.68 -20.63 -25.14
CA GLY A 28 23.21 -21.59 -26.15
C GLY A 28 23.55 -23.05 -25.86
N LEU A 29 22.79 -23.95 -26.48
CA LEU A 29 22.98 -25.40 -26.47
C LEU A 29 22.79 -25.90 -27.89
N GLU A 30 23.81 -26.55 -28.45
CA GLU A 30 23.70 -27.20 -29.76
C GLU A 30 23.46 -28.69 -29.58
N ILE A 31 22.51 -29.22 -30.35
CA ILE A 31 22.18 -30.64 -30.40
C ILE A 31 22.61 -31.19 -31.74
N TYR A 32 23.35 -32.30 -31.71
CA TYR A 32 23.81 -33.03 -32.89
C TYR A 32 23.06 -34.34 -33.05
N ASN A 33 22.75 -34.71 -34.30
CA ASN A 33 22.22 -36.01 -34.66
C ASN A 33 23.33 -36.96 -35.17
N PRO A 34 23.84 -37.88 -34.33
CA PRO A 34 24.86 -38.84 -34.73
C PRO A 34 24.32 -40.03 -35.53
N ASP A 35 23.01 -40.20 -35.68
CA ASP A 35 22.43 -41.29 -36.46
C ASP A 35 22.60 -41.06 -37.98
N ALA A 36 22.49 -42.13 -38.76
CA ALA A 36 22.40 -42.09 -40.21
C ALA A 36 20.96 -41.73 -40.70
N THR A 37 19.98 -41.68 -39.79
CA THR A 37 18.60 -41.26 -40.09
C THR A 37 18.22 -39.94 -39.44
N ALA A 38 17.24 -39.24 -40.01
CA ALA A 38 16.70 -38.01 -39.42
C ALA A 38 15.93 -38.29 -38.11
N ALA A 39 15.99 -37.36 -37.17
CA ALA A 39 15.28 -37.42 -35.90
C ALA A 39 14.12 -36.40 -35.87
N ASP A 40 12.97 -36.82 -35.35
CA ASP A 40 11.84 -35.94 -35.06
C ASP A 40 12.06 -35.23 -33.72
N LEU A 41 12.31 -33.93 -33.78
CA LEU A 41 12.62 -33.12 -32.59
C LEU A 41 11.42 -32.91 -31.68
N SER A 42 10.19 -33.08 -32.16
CA SER A 42 8.99 -32.94 -31.31
C SER A 42 8.94 -33.97 -30.17
N GLN A 43 9.72 -35.04 -30.28
CA GLN A 43 9.87 -36.06 -29.24
C GLN A 43 10.90 -35.66 -28.17
N TYR A 44 11.62 -34.55 -28.33
CA TYR A 44 12.72 -34.17 -27.47
C TYR A 44 12.46 -32.87 -26.71
N GLN A 45 13.02 -32.79 -25.51
CA GLN A 45 12.99 -31.60 -24.68
C GLN A 45 14.28 -31.46 -23.88
N ILE A 46 14.73 -30.22 -23.70
CA ILE A 46 15.83 -29.88 -22.81
C ILE A 46 15.25 -29.49 -21.46
N LYS A 47 15.79 -30.03 -20.37
CA LYS A 47 15.46 -29.60 -19.00
C LYS A 47 16.72 -29.05 -18.32
N ILE A 48 16.56 -27.89 -17.69
CA ILE A 48 17.63 -27.22 -16.94
C ILE A 48 17.27 -27.22 -15.46
N PHE A 49 18.24 -27.62 -14.65
CA PHE A 49 18.11 -27.79 -13.22
C PHE A 49 19.14 -26.91 -12.52
N SER A 50 18.66 -25.79 -11.98
CA SER A 50 19.56 -24.74 -11.52
C SER A 50 20.10 -24.97 -10.12
N ASN A 51 21.38 -24.66 -9.92
CA ASN A 51 22.04 -24.62 -8.61
C ASN A 51 21.78 -25.86 -7.72
N GLY A 52 21.88 -27.07 -8.28
CA GLY A 52 21.64 -28.32 -7.55
C GLY A 52 20.18 -28.67 -7.28
N SER A 53 19.21 -27.98 -7.90
CA SER A 53 17.82 -28.40 -7.89
C SER A 53 17.65 -29.77 -8.57
N THR A 54 16.72 -30.60 -8.07
CA THR A 54 16.25 -31.81 -8.75
C THR A 54 14.96 -31.58 -9.55
N THR A 55 14.39 -30.38 -9.45
CA THR A 55 13.20 -29.94 -10.19
C THR A 55 13.63 -28.99 -11.31
N ALA A 56 13.15 -29.23 -12.53
CA ALA A 56 13.52 -28.41 -13.68
C ALA A 56 12.95 -27.00 -13.55
N GLY A 57 13.82 -25.99 -13.60
CA GLY A 57 13.42 -24.58 -13.61
C GLY A 57 13.06 -24.07 -15.01
N LEU A 58 13.58 -24.72 -16.05
CA LEU A 58 13.23 -24.47 -17.44
C LEU A 58 13.08 -25.80 -18.19
N THR A 59 12.01 -25.91 -18.99
CA THR A 59 11.82 -26.98 -19.97
C THR A 59 11.66 -26.33 -21.35
N VAL A 60 12.46 -26.78 -22.32
CA VAL A 60 12.44 -26.29 -23.70
C VAL A 60 12.03 -27.45 -24.61
N SER A 61 10.81 -27.40 -25.13
CA SER A 61 10.36 -28.32 -26.17
C SER A 61 11.04 -28.00 -27.50
N LEU A 62 11.54 -29.03 -28.17
CA LEU A 62 12.13 -28.90 -29.50
C LEU A 62 11.08 -29.19 -30.57
N GLU A 63 11.33 -28.73 -31.79
CA GLU A 63 10.38 -28.86 -32.89
C GLU A 63 11.09 -28.98 -34.24
N GLY A 64 10.42 -29.63 -35.19
CA GLY A 64 10.94 -29.88 -36.54
C GLY A 64 11.62 -31.24 -36.68
N VAL A 65 12.38 -31.38 -37.77
CA VAL A 65 13.12 -32.60 -38.09
C VAL A 65 14.59 -32.25 -38.19
N LEU A 66 15.43 -32.97 -37.45
CA LEU A 66 16.88 -32.83 -37.50
C LEU A 66 17.47 -33.90 -38.44
N PRO A 67 17.97 -33.54 -39.63
CA PRO A 67 18.56 -34.50 -40.55
C PRO A 67 19.70 -35.30 -39.94
N ALA A 68 20.05 -36.42 -40.57
CA ALA A 68 21.22 -37.19 -40.20
C ALA A 68 22.47 -36.30 -40.25
N LYS A 69 23.33 -36.40 -39.23
CA LYS A 69 24.59 -35.64 -39.13
C LYS A 69 24.44 -34.11 -39.10
N ALA A 70 23.25 -33.61 -38.79
CA ALA A 70 22.98 -32.17 -38.69
C ALA A 70 22.93 -31.70 -37.22
N GLU A 71 22.96 -30.38 -37.07
CA GLU A 71 22.99 -29.66 -35.79
C GLU A 71 21.74 -28.78 -35.61
N TYR A 72 21.34 -28.57 -34.36
CA TYR A 72 20.21 -27.73 -33.98
C TYR A 72 20.58 -26.86 -32.78
N LEU A 73 20.71 -25.55 -33.01
CA LEU A 73 21.12 -24.60 -31.98
C LEU A 73 19.91 -23.96 -31.28
N VAL A 74 19.81 -24.21 -29.97
CA VAL A 74 18.92 -23.49 -29.07
C VAL A 74 19.72 -22.36 -28.41
N GLY A 75 19.23 -21.13 -28.45
CA GLY A 75 19.95 -19.97 -27.93
C GLY A 75 19.05 -19.01 -27.16
N ARG A 76 19.65 -18.07 -26.45
CA ARG A 76 18.92 -16.86 -26.04
C ARG A 76 18.90 -15.84 -27.17
N SER A 77 17.99 -14.87 -27.08
CA SER A 77 17.92 -13.74 -28.01
C SER A 77 19.25 -12.99 -28.12
N GLU A 78 20.03 -12.90 -27.04
CA GLU A 78 21.34 -12.24 -27.08
C GLU A 78 22.36 -12.98 -27.96
N LEU A 79 22.26 -14.32 -28.05
CA LEU A 79 23.10 -15.13 -28.95
C LEU A 79 22.59 -15.05 -30.40
N GLU A 80 21.28 -15.03 -30.60
CA GLU A 80 20.66 -14.81 -31.92
C GLU A 80 21.04 -13.44 -32.52
N LEU A 81 21.16 -12.39 -31.70
CA LEU A 81 21.67 -11.10 -32.18
C LEU A 81 23.08 -11.19 -32.81
N VAL A 82 23.85 -12.22 -32.47
CA VAL A 82 25.19 -12.45 -33.02
C VAL A 82 25.17 -13.45 -34.18
N LEU A 83 24.33 -14.48 -34.12
CA LEU A 83 24.35 -15.62 -35.05
C LEU A 83 23.17 -15.65 -36.05
N GLY A 84 22.17 -14.78 -35.87
CA GLY A 84 20.95 -14.75 -36.68
C GLY A 84 20.24 -16.10 -36.72
N ASP A 85 19.81 -16.48 -37.93
CA ASP A 85 19.00 -17.66 -38.21
C ASP A 85 19.67 -19.01 -37.88
N LEU A 86 20.94 -19.02 -37.46
CA LEU A 86 21.57 -20.23 -36.92
C LEU A 86 20.93 -20.65 -35.60
N VAL A 87 20.45 -19.71 -34.79
CA VAL A 87 19.67 -20.02 -33.60
C VAL A 87 18.27 -20.45 -34.04
N LYS A 88 18.02 -21.75 -34.06
CA LYS A 88 16.76 -22.34 -34.54
C LYS A 88 15.63 -22.27 -33.52
N LYS A 89 15.96 -22.09 -32.24
CA LYS A 89 15.00 -21.96 -31.14
C LYS A 89 15.47 -20.96 -30.09
N ILE A 90 14.63 -19.97 -29.79
CA ILE A 90 14.88 -19.04 -28.69
C ILE A 90 14.30 -19.61 -27.38
N ALA A 91 15.15 -19.68 -26.36
CA ALA A 91 14.78 -20.09 -25.02
C ALA A 91 15.47 -19.20 -23.98
N SER A 92 14.84 -19.03 -22.81
CA SER A 92 15.39 -18.23 -21.70
C SER A 92 16.44 -19.00 -20.90
N LEU A 93 17.47 -19.53 -21.59
CA LEU A 93 18.54 -20.30 -20.99
C LEU A 93 19.20 -19.49 -19.85
N ASN A 94 19.39 -20.08 -18.69
CA ASN A 94 19.82 -19.33 -17.49
C ASN A 94 20.98 -19.99 -16.75
N PHE A 95 21.59 -21.03 -17.34
CA PHE A 95 22.70 -21.74 -16.72
C PHE A 95 23.95 -20.85 -16.59
N ASN A 96 24.78 -21.07 -15.59
CA ASN A 96 26.00 -20.30 -15.28
C ASN A 96 27.18 -21.17 -14.78
N GLY A 97 27.15 -22.47 -15.07
CA GLY A 97 28.30 -23.37 -14.91
C GLY A 97 28.19 -24.42 -13.80
N ASN A 98 27.17 -24.34 -12.95
CA ASN A 98 26.83 -25.37 -11.95
C ASN A 98 25.43 -25.99 -12.14
N ASP A 99 24.74 -25.67 -13.24
CA ASP A 99 23.41 -26.20 -13.55
C ASP A 99 23.51 -27.48 -14.37
N ALA A 100 22.68 -28.46 -14.03
CA ALA A 100 22.56 -29.66 -14.85
C ALA A 100 21.62 -29.40 -16.03
N VAL A 101 22.06 -29.81 -17.23
CA VAL A 101 21.26 -29.75 -18.46
C VAL A 101 21.06 -31.17 -18.95
N VAL A 102 19.81 -31.56 -19.18
CA VAL A 102 19.48 -32.94 -19.58
C VAL A 102 18.60 -32.91 -20.82
N LEU A 103 18.98 -33.67 -21.84
CA LEU A 103 18.18 -33.93 -23.03
C LEU A 103 17.32 -35.16 -22.79
N TYR A 104 16.01 -34.98 -22.92
CA TYR A 104 15.04 -36.06 -22.80
C TYR A 104 14.44 -36.37 -24.16
N LYS A 105 14.22 -37.65 -24.42
CA LYS A 105 13.30 -38.15 -25.45
C LYS A 105 12.06 -38.67 -24.75
N HIS A 106 10.92 -38.03 -24.97
CA HIS A 106 9.72 -38.17 -24.15
C HIS A 106 10.08 -37.92 -22.66
N ASN A 107 10.09 -38.99 -21.85
CA ASN A 107 10.44 -38.95 -20.42
C ASN A 107 11.76 -39.68 -20.10
N THR A 108 12.48 -40.17 -21.10
CA THR A 108 13.76 -40.87 -20.92
C THR A 108 14.92 -39.91 -21.13
N PRO A 109 15.82 -39.73 -20.14
CA PRO A 109 17.03 -38.94 -20.32
C PRO A 109 17.96 -39.68 -21.28
N VAL A 110 18.31 -39.04 -22.40
CA VAL A 110 19.16 -39.62 -23.45
C VAL A 110 20.54 -38.99 -23.52
N ASP A 111 20.72 -37.77 -23.01
CA ASP A 111 22.03 -37.14 -22.87
C ASP A 111 22.03 -36.08 -21.75
N ARG A 112 23.21 -35.67 -21.29
CA ARG A 112 23.35 -34.66 -20.23
C ARG A 112 24.66 -33.88 -20.30
N PHE A 113 24.62 -32.69 -19.72
CA PHE A 113 25.79 -31.90 -19.35
C PHE A 113 25.68 -31.54 -17.86
N GLY A 114 26.62 -32.02 -17.05
CA GLY A 114 26.60 -31.87 -15.59
C GLY A 114 25.86 -32.97 -14.83
N VAL A 115 25.76 -32.79 -13.51
CA VAL A 115 25.13 -33.74 -12.58
C VAL A 115 23.89 -33.14 -11.93
N LEU A 116 22.75 -33.81 -12.08
CA LEU A 116 21.51 -33.43 -11.44
C LEU A 116 21.66 -33.50 -9.91
N GLY A 117 21.32 -32.41 -9.22
CA GLY A 117 21.46 -32.31 -7.76
C GLY A 117 22.79 -31.77 -7.26
N GLN A 118 23.77 -31.50 -8.14
CA GLN A 118 25.09 -31.00 -7.74
C GLN A 118 25.13 -29.47 -7.67
N THR A 119 25.81 -28.93 -6.65
CA THR A 119 25.91 -27.47 -6.40
C THR A 119 27.27 -26.87 -6.77
N THR A 120 28.32 -27.68 -6.82
CA THR A 120 29.68 -27.25 -7.20
C THR A 120 29.75 -26.92 -8.68
N SER A 121 30.41 -25.83 -9.06
CA SER A 121 30.59 -25.48 -10.47
C SER A 121 31.65 -26.33 -11.18
N TRP A 122 31.42 -26.64 -12.45
CA TRP A 122 32.35 -27.36 -13.33
C TRP A 122 32.53 -26.71 -14.71
N ALA A 123 31.76 -25.67 -15.04
CA ALA A 123 31.81 -24.98 -16.33
C ALA A 123 31.64 -23.44 -16.20
N GLU A 124 31.89 -22.86 -15.01
CA GLU A 124 31.72 -21.41 -14.78
C GLU A 124 32.51 -20.58 -15.78
N GLY A 125 31.79 -19.75 -16.51
CA GLY A 125 32.38 -18.79 -17.42
C GLY A 125 33.08 -19.40 -18.63
N THR A 126 32.68 -20.61 -19.03
CA THR A 126 33.26 -21.34 -20.15
C THR A 126 32.21 -21.78 -21.17
N SER A 127 32.57 -21.71 -22.44
CA SER A 127 31.86 -22.41 -23.52
C SER A 127 32.68 -23.63 -23.92
N LEU A 128 32.02 -24.74 -24.24
CA LEU A 128 32.67 -26.03 -24.48
C LEU A 128 32.10 -26.73 -25.71
N SER A 129 32.97 -27.42 -26.44
CA SER A 129 32.61 -28.36 -27.50
C SER A 129 32.79 -29.78 -27.02
N ARG A 130 31.87 -30.66 -27.39
CA ARG A 130 32.01 -32.09 -27.13
C ARG A 130 32.97 -32.71 -28.14
N ASN A 131 33.85 -33.60 -27.68
CA ASN A 131 34.84 -34.29 -28.51
C ASN A 131 34.32 -35.64 -29.10
N LYS A 132 33.04 -35.97 -28.87
CA LYS A 132 32.39 -37.18 -29.36
C LYS A 132 31.48 -36.88 -30.54
N THR A 133 31.48 -37.79 -31.52
CA THR A 133 30.63 -37.73 -32.73
C THR A 133 29.65 -38.91 -32.83
N THR A 134 29.63 -39.77 -31.82
CA THR A 134 28.76 -40.97 -31.73
C THR A 134 28.07 -41.02 -30.37
N HIS A 135 26.80 -41.44 -30.34
CA HIS A 135 26.01 -41.52 -29.11
C HIS A 135 25.03 -42.70 -29.12
N SER A 136 25.56 -43.92 -28.98
CA SER A 136 24.78 -45.16 -29.01
C SER A 136 24.33 -45.57 -27.60
N VAL A 137 23.35 -44.85 -27.05
CA VAL A 137 22.73 -45.13 -25.75
C VAL A 137 21.21 -45.16 -25.87
N SER A 138 20.54 -45.91 -25.00
CA SER A 138 19.07 -45.86 -24.87
C SER A 138 18.61 -44.98 -23.71
N SER A 139 19.48 -44.73 -22.73
CA SER A 139 19.27 -43.80 -21.62
C SER A 139 20.59 -43.45 -20.92
N VAL A 140 20.60 -42.35 -20.18
CA VAL A 140 21.70 -41.94 -19.29
C VAL A 140 21.19 -41.69 -17.88
N ASP A 141 22.00 -41.96 -16.86
CA ASP A 141 21.68 -41.55 -15.49
C ASP A 141 22.11 -40.08 -15.26
N PRO A 142 21.17 -39.13 -15.07
CA PRO A 142 21.50 -37.73 -14.86
C PRO A 142 22.21 -37.45 -13.53
N THR A 143 22.19 -38.40 -12.58
CA THR A 143 22.81 -38.30 -11.25
C THR A 143 24.19 -38.93 -11.14
N ALA A 144 24.62 -39.69 -12.16
CA ALA A 144 25.93 -40.32 -12.15
C ALA A 144 27.08 -39.28 -12.11
N PRO A 145 28.28 -39.61 -11.62
CA PRO A 145 29.44 -38.72 -11.70
C PRO A 145 29.67 -38.21 -13.13
N PHE A 146 30.00 -36.93 -13.28
CA PHE A 146 30.27 -36.28 -14.57
C PHE A 146 31.64 -35.60 -14.49
N ASP A 147 32.57 -36.04 -15.34
CA ASP A 147 33.86 -35.38 -15.55
C ASP A 147 33.79 -34.60 -16.86
N VAL A 148 33.73 -33.27 -16.76
CA VAL A 148 33.64 -32.38 -17.93
C VAL A 148 34.80 -32.61 -18.90
N ASN A 149 36.01 -32.84 -18.40
CA ASN A 149 37.21 -32.93 -19.23
C ASN A 149 37.34 -34.28 -19.96
N SER A 150 36.50 -35.26 -19.63
CA SER A 150 36.51 -36.57 -20.28
C SER A 150 35.93 -36.52 -21.69
N GLU A 151 34.95 -35.64 -21.93
CA GLU A 151 34.19 -35.57 -23.19
C GLU A 151 34.06 -34.16 -23.76
N TRP A 152 34.46 -33.13 -23.01
CA TRP A 152 34.29 -31.73 -23.41
C TRP A 152 35.62 -30.99 -23.39
N MET A 153 35.77 -30.08 -24.35
CA MET A 153 36.93 -29.21 -24.49
C MET A 153 36.45 -27.77 -24.42
N ALA A 154 37.07 -26.98 -23.53
CA ALA A 154 36.81 -25.56 -23.45
C ALA A 154 37.22 -24.85 -24.75
N TRP A 155 36.44 -23.88 -25.17
CA TRP A 155 36.78 -22.99 -26.27
C TRP A 155 37.98 -22.13 -25.90
N SER A 156 38.72 -21.67 -26.92
CA SER A 156 39.81 -20.71 -26.75
C SER A 156 39.33 -19.38 -26.14
N ASP A 157 38.12 -18.94 -26.51
CA ASP A 157 37.39 -17.81 -25.93
C ASP A 157 35.91 -18.19 -25.81
N ARG A 158 35.29 -17.91 -24.66
CA ARG A 158 33.87 -18.26 -24.40
C ARG A 158 32.87 -17.58 -25.35
N ASN A 159 33.29 -16.54 -26.07
CA ASN A 159 32.54 -15.82 -27.08
C ASN A 159 33.02 -16.10 -28.52
N ALA A 160 33.86 -17.11 -28.76
CA ALA A 160 34.32 -17.49 -30.09
C ALA A 160 33.22 -18.16 -30.94
N PHE A 161 31.98 -17.63 -30.91
CA PHE A 161 30.81 -18.21 -31.58
C PHE A 161 31.07 -18.48 -33.06
N SER A 162 31.76 -17.55 -33.74
CA SER A 162 32.10 -17.69 -35.16
C SER A 162 33.06 -18.83 -35.47
N GLN A 163 33.86 -19.27 -34.50
CA GLN A 163 34.80 -20.37 -34.67
C GLN A 163 34.12 -21.73 -34.43
N TYR A 164 33.18 -21.79 -33.48
CA TYR A 164 32.65 -23.05 -32.97
C TYR A 164 31.20 -23.35 -33.35
N LEU A 165 30.44 -22.36 -33.85
CA LEU A 165 29.02 -22.50 -34.21
C LEU A 165 28.71 -22.13 -35.67
N LEU A 166 29.69 -21.61 -36.42
CA LEU A 166 29.51 -21.35 -37.85
C LEU A 166 30.01 -22.53 -38.68
N PRO A 167 29.32 -22.88 -39.77
CA PRO A 167 29.87 -23.76 -40.78
C PRO A 167 31.21 -23.24 -41.30
N GLU A 168 32.14 -24.16 -41.58
CA GLU A 168 33.49 -23.82 -42.03
C GLU A 168 33.46 -22.94 -43.30
N GLY A 169 34.01 -21.72 -43.19
CA GLY A 169 34.06 -20.75 -44.28
C GLY A 169 32.94 -19.70 -44.28
N GLU A 170 31.94 -19.79 -43.40
CA GLU A 170 30.94 -18.73 -43.21
C GLU A 170 31.46 -17.62 -42.29
N GLN A 171 31.15 -16.37 -42.64
CA GLN A 171 31.40 -15.21 -41.78
C GLN A 171 30.16 -14.96 -40.92
N PRO A 172 30.31 -14.49 -39.66
CA PRO A 172 29.17 -14.04 -38.88
C PRO A 172 28.40 -12.96 -39.66
N PRO A 173 27.07 -12.87 -39.49
CA PRO A 173 26.31 -11.78 -40.06
C PRO A 173 26.97 -10.44 -39.67
N PRO A 174 27.03 -9.44 -40.57
CA PRO A 174 27.78 -8.21 -40.34
C PRO A 174 27.34 -7.53 -39.04
N VAL A 175 28.34 -7.06 -38.30
CA VAL A 175 28.20 -6.38 -37.01
C VAL A 175 27.21 -5.21 -37.12
N THR A 176 26.35 -5.11 -36.10
CA THR A 176 25.31 -4.12 -35.82
C THR A 176 25.58 -2.75 -36.46
N GLU A 177 24.65 -2.25 -37.27
CA GLU A 177 24.71 -0.90 -37.87
C GLU A 177 25.09 0.15 -36.80
N THR A 178 26.21 0.85 -37.03
CA THR A 178 26.61 2.00 -36.22
C THR A 178 25.56 3.10 -36.37
N ILE A 179 24.99 3.58 -35.26
CA ILE A 179 24.06 4.72 -35.32
C ILE A 179 24.82 6.04 -35.44
N SER A 180 24.19 6.99 -36.10
CA SER A 180 24.62 8.38 -36.25
C SER A 180 23.42 9.30 -36.10
N CYS A 181 23.61 10.60 -35.90
CA CYS A 181 22.49 11.55 -35.90
C CYS A 181 21.76 11.69 -37.24
N SER A 182 22.33 11.15 -38.33
CA SER A 182 21.68 11.01 -39.64
C SER A 182 20.94 9.68 -39.83
N SER A 183 21.07 8.73 -38.90
CA SER A 183 20.35 7.45 -38.97
C SER A 183 18.84 7.67 -38.86
N SER A 184 18.08 6.85 -39.59
CA SER A 184 16.62 6.80 -39.45
C SER A 184 16.22 6.26 -38.07
N ASP A 185 15.20 6.86 -37.50
CA ASP A 185 14.62 6.44 -36.22
C ASP A 185 13.13 6.10 -36.34
N THR A 186 12.66 5.27 -35.42
CA THR A 186 11.24 4.97 -35.21
C THR A 186 10.69 5.99 -34.22
N ALA A 187 9.57 6.63 -34.55
CA ALA A 187 8.92 7.55 -33.64
C ALA A 187 8.50 6.81 -32.36
N ILE A 188 8.76 7.39 -31.18
CA ILE A 188 8.48 6.75 -29.89
C ILE A 188 7.01 6.31 -29.78
N ALA A 189 6.07 7.10 -30.31
CA ALA A 189 4.65 6.77 -30.31
C ALA A 189 4.29 5.49 -31.08
N ASP A 190 5.08 5.12 -32.10
CA ASP A 190 4.82 3.93 -32.91
C ASP A 190 5.25 2.64 -32.22
N LEU A 191 6.10 2.74 -31.18
CA LEU A 191 6.56 1.59 -30.41
C LEU A 191 5.43 0.88 -29.66
N HIS A 192 4.33 1.56 -29.35
CA HIS A 192 3.17 0.96 -28.68
C HIS A 192 2.47 -0.11 -29.54
N SER A 193 2.57 -0.01 -30.87
CA SER A 193 2.06 -1.00 -31.82
C SER A 193 3.16 -1.90 -32.40
N ALA A 194 4.42 -1.66 -32.03
CA ALA A 194 5.55 -2.36 -32.59
C ALA A 194 5.76 -3.74 -31.96
N SER A 195 6.41 -4.64 -32.70
CA SER A 195 6.71 -5.99 -32.24
C SER A 195 7.69 -5.97 -31.07
N LYS A 196 7.34 -6.65 -29.98
CA LYS A 196 8.24 -6.81 -28.82
C LYS A 196 9.44 -7.70 -29.16
N ASN A 197 10.49 -7.59 -28.37
CA ASN A 197 11.77 -8.30 -28.52
C ASN A 197 12.52 -7.98 -29.83
N GLN A 198 12.16 -6.89 -30.51
CA GLN A 198 12.86 -6.39 -31.68
C GLN A 198 13.71 -5.18 -31.31
N ILE A 199 14.77 -4.94 -32.09
CA ILE A 199 15.67 -3.80 -31.91
C ILE A 199 15.13 -2.59 -32.68
N TYR A 200 14.99 -1.45 -32.00
CA TYR A 200 14.57 -0.19 -32.60
C TYR A 200 15.63 0.89 -32.35
N THR A 201 15.84 1.72 -33.37
CA THR A 201 16.54 3.00 -33.24
C THR A 201 15.52 4.08 -32.91
N VAL A 202 15.74 4.84 -31.85
CA VAL A 202 14.83 5.90 -31.41
C VAL A 202 15.60 7.19 -31.18
N ARG A 203 14.92 8.32 -31.41
CA ARG A 203 15.42 9.66 -31.14
C ARG A 203 14.45 10.42 -30.23
N GLY A 204 14.97 11.14 -29.25
CA GLY A 204 14.16 11.95 -28.35
C GLY A 204 14.98 12.82 -27.42
N VAL A 205 14.32 13.75 -26.74
CA VAL A 205 14.92 14.59 -25.69
C VAL A 205 14.94 13.82 -24.39
N MET A 206 16.09 13.74 -23.72
CA MET A 206 16.17 13.15 -22.39
C MET A 206 15.56 14.10 -21.36
N THR A 207 14.43 13.72 -20.78
CA THR A 207 13.65 14.58 -19.86
C THR A 207 13.96 14.33 -18.38
N ALA A 208 14.45 13.14 -18.05
CA ALA A 208 14.87 12.78 -16.69
C ALA A 208 15.90 11.64 -16.71
N ASP A 209 16.86 11.69 -15.80
CA ASP A 209 17.90 10.67 -15.63
C ASP A 209 17.87 10.10 -14.21
N TYR A 210 17.71 8.79 -14.10
CA TYR A 210 17.66 8.01 -12.86
C TYR A 210 18.76 6.96 -12.80
N ARG A 211 19.88 7.14 -13.52
CA ARG A 211 21.06 6.25 -13.49
C ARG A 211 21.95 6.45 -12.26
N TYR A 212 21.65 7.43 -11.41
CA TYR A 212 22.38 7.66 -10.16
C TYR A 212 22.18 6.51 -9.15
N SER A 213 23.04 6.47 -8.12
CA SER A 213 22.96 5.46 -7.06
C SER A 213 21.56 5.41 -6.42
N ASN A 214 20.97 4.22 -6.35
CA ASN A 214 19.60 3.96 -5.90
C ASN A 214 18.48 4.59 -6.74
N GLY A 215 18.79 5.13 -7.91
CA GLY A 215 17.77 5.49 -8.89
C GLY A 215 17.17 4.26 -9.58
N PHE A 216 16.43 4.50 -10.67
CA PHE A 216 15.70 3.49 -11.43
C PHE A 216 16.54 2.75 -12.47
N SER A 217 17.86 2.99 -12.52
CA SER A 217 18.76 2.36 -13.50
C SER A 217 18.30 2.65 -14.93
N GLY A 218 18.11 3.91 -15.28
CA GLY A 218 17.64 4.32 -16.60
C GLY A 218 17.26 5.79 -16.69
N PHE A 219 16.69 6.18 -17.82
CA PHE A 219 16.27 7.56 -18.10
C PHE A 219 15.02 7.57 -18.99
N TYR A 220 14.36 8.72 -19.09
CA TYR A 220 13.20 8.91 -19.97
C TYR A 220 13.57 9.73 -21.20
N LEU A 221 13.15 9.25 -22.37
CA LEU A 221 13.15 10.00 -23.62
C LEU A 221 11.75 10.44 -23.98
N GLN A 222 11.61 11.66 -24.48
CA GLN A 222 10.36 12.20 -24.99
C GLN A 222 10.55 12.82 -26.37
N THR A 223 9.62 12.55 -27.29
CA THR A 223 9.59 13.17 -28.61
C THR A 223 9.46 14.70 -28.48
N PRO A 224 10.24 15.50 -29.24
CA PRO A 224 10.04 16.94 -29.34
C PRO A 224 8.58 17.31 -29.62
N ASP A 225 8.08 18.38 -29.01
CA ASP A 225 6.68 18.79 -29.10
C ASP A 225 6.21 19.01 -30.55
N SER A 226 7.10 19.51 -31.41
CA SER A 226 6.81 19.73 -32.84
C SER A 226 6.66 18.44 -33.66
N LYS A 227 7.07 17.29 -33.11
CA LYS A 227 7.00 15.96 -33.75
C LYS A 227 6.08 14.99 -33.01
N ALA A 228 5.54 15.38 -31.86
CA ALA A 228 4.70 14.51 -31.04
C ALA A 228 3.39 14.17 -31.75
N LYS A 229 2.99 12.90 -31.72
CA LYS A 229 1.71 12.44 -32.27
C LYS A 229 0.58 12.70 -31.25
N PRO A 230 -0.49 13.41 -31.61
CA PRO A 230 -1.56 13.74 -30.67
C PRO A 230 -2.28 12.48 -30.16
N ASN A 231 -2.75 12.52 -28.92
CA ASN A 231 -3.48 11.43 -28.24
C ASN A 231 -2.74 10.09 -28.12
N LEU A 232 -1.44 10.06 -28.44
CA LEU A 232 -0.57 8.91 -28.24
C LEU A 232 0.48 9.22 -27.18
N ASN A 233 1.02 8.17 -26.58
CA ASN A 233 2.17 8.31 -25.71
C ASN A 233 3.42 8.60 -26.57
N ASN A 234 4.16 9.66 -26.21
CA ASN A 234 5.33 10.14 -26.94
C ASN A 234 6.61 10.05 -26.09
N ALA A 235 6.61 9.24 -25.04
CA ALA A 235 7.74 9.06 -24.15
C ALA A 235 7.99 7.57 -23.87
N ILE A 236 9.23 7.24 -23.55
CA ILE A 236 9.63 5.87 -23.24
C ILE A 236 10.76 5.87 -22.21
N PHE A 237 10.74 4.86 -21.35
CA PHE A 237 11.84 4.60 -20.43
C PHE A 237 12.91 3.75 -21.11
N VAL A 238 14.16 4.08 -20.84
CA VAL A 238 15.34 3.36 -21.33
C VAL A 238 16.07 2.79 -20.13
N TYR A 239 16.03 1.47 -19.99
CA TYR A 239 16.66 0.75 -18.89
C TYR A 239 18.15 0.53 -19.17
N ILE A 240 18.98 0.98 -18.22
CA ILE A 240 20.43 0.84 -18.19
C ILE A 240 20.82 0.28 -16.82
N PRO A 241 21.02 -1.05 -16.69
CA PRO A 241 21.43 -1.64 -15.42
C PRO A 241 22.79 -1.09 -14.99
N ALA A 242 23.06 -1.05 -13.68
CA ALA A 242 24.33 -0.53 -13.12
C ALA A 242 25.58 -1.28 -13.64
N SER A 243 25.43 -2.53 -14.11
CA SER A 243 26.52 -3.31 -14.74
C SER A 243 26.82 -2.92 -16.19
N SER A 244 25.93 -2.14 -16.82
CA SER A 244 26.07 -1.70 -18.22
C SER A 244 27.29 -0.81 -18.39
N GLN A 245 28.01 -1.01 -19.49
CA GLN A 245 29.13 -0.15 -19.90
C GLN A 245 28.70 0.98 -20.84
N ILE A 246 27.40 1.05 -21.18
CA ILE A 246 26.82 2.04 -22.10
C ILE A 246 26.89 3.43 -21.47
N LYS A 247 27.45 4.40 -22.21
CA LYS A 247 27.65 5.80 -21.79
C LYS A 247 26.87 6.76 -22.67
N GLY A 248 26.86 8.05 -22.28
CA GLY A 248 26.32 9.15 -23.06
C GLY A 248 24.92 9.61 -22.63
N GLY A 249 24.50 10.74 -23.22
CA GLY A 249 23.22 11.41 -22.98
C GLY A 249 23.12 12.12 -21.62
N GLN A 250 22.63 13.36 -21.66
CA GLN A 250 22.30 14.15 -20.47
C GLN A 250 20.87 14.71 -20.57
N VAL A 251 20.27 15.02 -19.41
CA VAL A 251 18.95 15.68 -19.37
C VAL A 251 19.01 17.00 -20.15
N GLY A 252 18.05 17.21 -21.05
CA GLY A 252 17.98 18.37 -21.93
C GLY A 252 18.63 18.18 -23.31
N GLU A 253 19.27 17.04 -23.56
CA GLU A 253 19.85 16.72 -24.87
C GLU A 253 18.86 15.94 -25.74
N GLU A 254 18.86 16.18 -27.06
CA GLU A 254 18.30 15.24 -28.03
C GLU A 254 19.35 14.15 -28.29
N VAL A 255 18.97 12.90 -28.05
CA VAL A 255 19.84 11.74 -28.24
C VAL A 255 19.22 10.74 -29.22
N ILE A 256 20.08 9.95 -29.86
CA ILE A 256 19.71 8.77 -30.64
C ILE A 256 20.34 7.53 -30.03
N LEU A 257 19.58 6.45 -29.92
CA LEU A 257 20.04 5.17 -29.37
C LEU A 257 19.34 3.99 -30.03
N ARG A 258 19.92 2.80 -29.87
CA ARG A 258 19.40 1.55 -30.42
C ARG A 258 19.33 0.48 -29.33
N GLY A 259 18.11 0.00 -29.05
CA GLY A 259 17.85 -0.98 -28.00
C GLY A 259 16.64 -1.87 -28.33
N ARG A 260 16.45 -2.91 -27.54
CA ARG A 260 15.36 -3.86 -27.69
C ARG A 260 14.09 -3.35 -27.02
N LEU A 261 12.97 -3.41 -27.72
CA LEU A 261 11.66 -3.08 -27.18
C LEU A 261 11.12 -4.23 -26.32
N THR A 262 10.78 -3.93 -25.07
CA THR A 262 10.21 -4.91 -24.14
C THR A 262 9.15 -4.27 -23.25
N SER A 263 8.53 -5.08 -22.39
CA SER A 263 7.67 -4.58 -21.31
C SER A 263 8.15 -5.13 -19.98
N TYR A 264 8.24 -4.26 -18.98
CA TYR A 264 8.59 -4.63 -17.62
C TYR A 264 7.63 -3.91 -16.65
N GLN A 265 7.07 -4.64 -15.68
CA GLN A 265 6.13 -4.11 -14.69
C GLN A 265 5.00 -3.22 -15.27
N ASN A 266 4.37 -3.67 -16.36
CA ASN A 266 3.28 -2.95 -17.06
C ASN A 266 3.70 -1.62 -17.72
N GLN A 267 5.00 -1.44 -17.98
CA GLN A 267 5.53 -0.30 -18.73
C GLN A 267 6.28 -0.75 -19.98
N LEU A 268 6.08 -0.05 -21.08
CA LEU A 268 6.87 -0.21 -22.30
C LEU A 268 8.23 0.47 -22.10
N GLN A 269 9.31 -0.23 -22.46
CA GLN A 269 10.67 0.29 -22.30
C GLN A 269 11.61 -0.23 -23.38
N LEU A 270 12.74 0.45 -23.55
CA LEU A 270 13.89 -0.07 -24.28
C LEU A 270 14.92 -0.61 -23.29
N ASP A 271 15.47 -1.79 -23.57
CA ASP A 271 16.60 -2.36 -22.84
C ASP A 271 17.68 -2.86 -23.81
N GLN A 272 18.74 -3.50 -23.28
CA GLN A 272 19.79 -4.14 -24.08
C GLN A 272 20.35 -3.22 -25.19
N LEU A 273 20.79 -2.03 -24.81
CA LEU A 273 21.40 -1.10 -25.77
C LEU A 273 22.63 -1.74 -26.41
N THR A 274 22.72 -1.57 -27.73
CA THR A 274 23.75 -2.21 -28.56
C THR A 274 25.04 -1.39 -28.67
N GLN A 275 24.97 -0.10 -28.33
CA GLN A 275 26.07 0.87 -28.42
C GLN A 275 25.80 2.10 -27.54
N ASP A 276 26.82 2.93 -27.33
CA ASP A 276 26.73 4.18 -26.58
C ASP A 276 25.66 5.13 -27.13
N ILE A 277 25.07 5.92 -26.22
CA ILE A 277 24.02 6.89 -26.54
C ILE A 277 24.68 8.09 -27.23
N GLN A 278 24.20 8.44 -28.42
CA GLN A 278 24.75 9.55 -29.18
C GLN A 278 23.92 10.82 -29.01
N THR A 279 24.57 11.90 -28.58
CA THR A 279 23.96 13.25 -28.52
C THR A 279 23.92 13.88 -29.91
N CYS A 280 22.72 14.26 -30.35
CA CYS A 280 22.48 14.95 -31.62
C CYS A 280 22.28 16.45 -31.47
N ASN A 281 21.74 16.87 -30.33
CA ASN A 281 21.70 18.28 -29.95
C ASN A 281 21.86 18.42 -28.44
N PRO A 282 22.90 19.12 -27.95
CA PRO A 282 23.13 19.29 -26.51
C PRO A 282 22.18 20.30 -25.85
N GLN A 283 21.37 21.04 -26.61
CA GLN A 283 20.52 22.14 -26.12
C GLN A 283 19.08 22.00 -26.62
N ALA A 284 18.45 20.85 -26.35
CA ALA A 284 17.11 20.51 -26.79
C ALA A 284 16.05 20.58 -25.67
N ALA A 285 16.41 21.01 -24.45
CA ALA A 285 15.50 21.04 -23.32
C ALA A 285 14.20 21.84 -23.59
N SER A 286 14.29 22.93 -24.34
CA SER A 286 13.15 23.78 -24.71
C SER A 286 12.24 23.17 -25.77
N TRP A 287 12.63 22.04 -26.38
CA TRP A 287 11.81 21.35 -27.39
C TRP A 287 10.71 20.49 -26.75
N VAL A 288 10.74 20.33 -25.43
CA VAL A 288 9.74 19.60 -24.65
C VAL A 288 9.25 20.46 -23.50
N ALA A 289 7.98 20.86 -23.55
CA ALA A 289 7.31 21.51 -22.42
C ALA A 289 6.58 20.46 -21.54
N PRO A 290 6.51 20.66 -20.21
CA PRO A 290 5.67 19.82 -19.33
C PRO A 290 4.21 19.82 -19.80
N LYS A 291 3.65 18.62 -20.00
CA LYS A 291 2.24 18.46 -20.38
C LYS A 291 1.33 18.69 -19.18
N THR A 292 0.29 19.48 -19.36
CA THR A 292 -0.72 19.68 -18.31
C THR A 292 -1.54 18.41 -18.14
N VAL A 293 -1.58 17.88 -16.92
CA VAL A 293 -2.44 16.77 -16.51
C VAL A 293 -3.31 17.23 -15.35
N ASN A 294 -4.61 16.97 -15.43
CA ASN A 294 -5.55 17.31 -14.36
C ASN A 294 -6.13 16.04 -13.75
N LEU A 295 -6.50 16.09 -12.48
CA LEU A 295 -7.41 15.13 -11.86
C LEU A 295 -8.85 15.68 -11.92
N PRO A 296 -9.88 14.82 -11.88
CA PRO A 296 -9.78 13.37 -11.96
C PRO A 296 -9.45 12.88 -13.37
N PHE A 297 -8.93 11.66 -13.48
CA PHE A 297 -8.92 10.94 -14.74
C PHE A 297 -10.33 10.46 -15.11
N GLU A 298 -10.61 10.28 -16.40
CA GLU A 298 -11.85 9.65 -16.86
C GLU A 298 -11.73 8.12 -16.87
N SER A 299 -10.53 7.63 -17.13
CA SER A 299 -10.15 6.23 -17.09
C SER A 299 -8.68 6.10 -16.67
N LEU A 300 -8.32 4.98 -16.05
CA LEU A 300 -6.91 4.69 -15.74
C LEU A 300 -6.18 3.99 -16.89
N THR A 301 -6.92 3.45 -17.87
CA THR A 301 -6.37 2.58 -18.93
C THR A 301 -6.87 2.92 -20.34
N ASP A 302 -8.01 3.60 -20.49
CA ASP A 302 -8.56 3.92 -21.80
C ASP A 302 -7.86 5.16 -22.40
N MET A 303 -6.91 4.91 -23.29
CA MET A 303 -6.17 5.96 -24.01
C MET A 303 -7.05 6.78 -24.99
N GLN A 304 -8.33 6.46 -25.18
CA GLN A 304 -9.28 7.34 -25.91
C GLN A 304 -9.90 8.42 -25.01
N GLN A 305 -9.80 8.25 -23.69
CA GLN A 305 -10.26 9.20 -22.69
C GLN A 305 -9.10 9.94 -22.03
N HIS A 306 -9.41 10.90 -21.15
CA HIS A 306 -8.39 11.50 -20.29
C HIS A 306 -7.82 10.47 -19.29
N ALA A 307 -6.74 9.80 -19.69
CA ALA A 307 -6.11 8.70 -18.95
C ALA A 307 -4.60 8.92 -18.77
N PRO A 308 -4.03 8.49 -17.62
CA PRO A 308 -2.61 8.65 -17.33
C PRO A 308 -1.69 7.90 -18.32
N GLN A 309 -2.16 6.79 -18.89
CA GLN A 309 -1.39 6.01 -19.87
C GLN A 309 -1.00 6.81 -21.13
N ARG A 310 -1.74 7.87 -21.48
CA ARG A 310 -1.39 8.81 -22.57
C ARG A 310 -0.08 9.55 -22.32
N TYR A 311 0.26 9.76 -21.05
CA TYR A 311 1.40 10.55 -20.63
C TYR A 311 2.45 9.70 -19.89
N GLN A 312 2.37 8.37 -19.93
CA GLN A 312 3.31 7.49 -19.24
C GLN A 312 4.75 7.70 -19.77
N GLY A 313 5.66 8.08 -18.88
CA GLY A 313 7.04 8.46 -19.16
C GLY A 313 7.23 9.91 -19.60
N ALA A 314 6.16 10.67 -19.80
CA ALA A 314 6.25 12.06 -20.20
C ALA A 314 6.49 12.99 -19.00
N LEU A 315 7.15 14.11 -19.25
CA LEU A 315 7.24 15.23 -18.33
C LEU A 315 5.87 15.92 -18.25
N VAL A 316 5.27 15.95 -17.06
CA VAL A 316 3.95 16.50 -16.80
C VAL A 316 3.97 17.52 -15.67
N LYS A 317 2.98 18.40 -15.67
CA LYS A 317 2.66 19.30 -14.56
C LYS A 317 1.18 19.20 -14.20
N LEU A 318 0.88 19.25 -12.91
CA LEU A 318 -0.47 19.34 -12.37
C LEU A 318 -0.68 20.77 -11.86
N PRO A 319 -1.38 21.64 -12.61
CA PRO A 319 -1.56 23.04 -12.23
C PRO A 319 -2.57 23.22 -11.09
N GLN A 320 -3.34 22.16 -10.77
CA GLN A 320 -4.27 22.15 -9.66
C GLN A 320 -3.50 22.14 -8.34
N THR A 321 -4.01 22.86 -7.34
CA THR A 321 -3.61 22.64 -5.95
C THR A 321 -4.08 21.26 -5.53
N LEU A 322 -3.16 20.43 -5.03
CA LEU A 322 -3.47 19.06 -4.60
C LEU A 322 -3.35 18.94 -3.08
N THR A 323 -4.27 18.23 -2.45
CA THR A 323 -4.22 17.91 -1.02
C THR A 323 -3.46 16.60 -0.80
N VAL A 324 -2.58 16.56 0.20
CA VAL A 324 -2.02 15.32 0.75
C VAL A 324 -3.15 14.55 1.43
N SER A 325 -3.63 13.48 0.81
CA SER A 325 -4.70 12.65 1.38
C SER A 325 -4.17 11.53 2.26
N GLU A 326 -2.90 11.13 2.10
CA GLU A 326 -2.24 10.13 2.96
C GLU A 326 -0.72 10.28 2.88
N ASN A 327 -0.04 10.08 4.01
CA ASN A 327 1.42 10.17 4.15
C ASN A 327 2.01 8.94 4.88
N TYR A 328 1.32 7.79 4.87
CA TYR A 328 1.72 6.58 5.59
C TYR A 328 3.11 6.06 5.17
N ASN A 329 3.33 5.98 3.84
CA ASN A 329 4.60 5.54 3.26
C ASN A 329 5.69 6.62 3.26
N TYR A 330 5.39 7.82 3.73
CA TYR A 330 6.25 8.98 3.55
C TYR A 330 7.63 8.80 4.19
N GLY A 331 7.68 8.36 5.45
CA GLY A 331 8.95 8.16 6.15
C GLY A 331 9.83 7.03 5.59
N ARG A 332 9.21 6.05 4.91
CA ARG A 332 9.88 4.85 4.43
C ARG A 332 10.25 4.91 2.96
N TYR A 333 9.41 5.50 2.13
CA TYR A 333 9.55 5.51 0.68
C TYR A 333 9.46 6.93 0.07
N GLY A 334 9.29 7.98 0.89
CA GLY A 334 9.11 9.34 0.38
C GLY A 334 7.80 9.56 -0.36
N GLU A 335 6.86 8.61 -0.30
CA GLU A 335 5.61 8.62 -1.05
C GLU A 335 4.48 9.40 -0.34
N LEU A 336 3.76 10.20 -1.12
CA LEU A 336 2.57 10.94 -0.70
C LEU A 336 1.42 10.64 -1.65
N ALA A 337 0.24 10.31 -1.12
CA ALA A 337 -0.96 10.23 -1.95
C ALA A 337 -1.62 11.61 -2.05
N LEU A 338 -1.77 12.11 -3.27
CA LEU A 338 -2.30 13.43 -3.59
C LEU A 338 -3.66 13.33 -4.29
N SER A 339 -4.53 14.31 -4.07
CA SER A 339 -5.87 14.40 -4.70
C SER A 339 -6.38 15.84 -4.75
N LEU A 340 -7.56 16.10 -5.34
CA LEU A 340 -8.16 17.46 -5.42
C LEU A 340 -8.67 18.02 -4.09
N GLY A 341 -8.54 17.26 -3.02
CA GLY A 341 -9.15 17.49 -1.72
C GLY A 341 -9.00 16.22 -0.90
N ARG A 342 -9.21 16.30 0.42
CA ARG A 342 -9.18 15.12 1.29
C ARG A 342 -10.17 14.07 0.78
N LEU A 343 -9.68 12.86 0.52
CA LEU A 343 -10.53 11.72 0.22
C LEU A 343 -11.10 11.14 1.51
N TYR A 344 -12.37 10.78 1.48
CA TYR A 344 -13.05 10.11 2.59
C TYR A 344 -13.30 8.65 2.24
N MET A 345 -13.23 7.80 3.26
CA MET A 345 -13.65 6.41 3.14
C MET A 345 -15.12 6.34 2.74
N PRO A 346 -15.49 5.66 1.64
CA PRO A 346 -16.89 5.63 1.19
C PRO A 346 -17.87 5.13 2.26
N THR A 347 -17.49 4.09 3.00
CA THR A 347 -18.29 3.52 4.10
C THR A 347 -18.29 4.35 5.39
N ASN A 348 -17.59 5.49 5.42
CA ASN A 348 -17.76 6.51 6.46
C ASN A 348 -18.94 7.45 6.15
N LEU A 349 -19.27 7.61 4.87
CA LEU A 349 -20.31 8.55 4.41
C LEU A 349 -21.61 7.86 3.98
N TYR A 350 -21.51 6.63 3.46
CA TYR A 350 -22.63 5.91 2.87
C TYR A 350 -22.63 4.43 3.28
N PRO A 351 -23.80 3.79 3.42
CA PRO A 351 -23.89 2.35 3.67
C PRO A 351 -23.14 1.54 2.61
N ALA A 352 -22.53 0.43 3.05
CA ALA A 352 -21.86 -0.49 2.13
C ALA A 352 -22.80 -0.94 1.00
N LYS A 353 -22.25 -1.09 -0.21
CA LYS A 353 -22.97 -1.49 -1.43
C LYS A 353 -24.05 -0.50 -1.92
N SER A 354 -24.20 0.67 -1.30
CA SER A 354 -25.07 1.72 -1.87
C SER A 354 -24.46 2.30 -3.15
N ASP A 355 -25.31 2.85 -4.03
CA ASP A 355 -24.86 3.48 -5.27
C ASP A 355 -23.91 4.66 -4.99
N GLU A 356 -24.15 5.40 -3.91
CA GLU A 356 -23.30 6.50 -3.47
C GLU A 356 -21.92 6.01 -3.01
N ALA A 357 -21.85 4.91 -2.26
CA ALA A 357 -20.58 4.32 -1.82
C ALA A 357 -19.75 3.84 -3.01
N LEU A 358 -20.39 3.16 -3.97
CA LEU A 358 -19.73 2.67 -5.19
C LEU A 358 -19.26 3.83 -6.09
N SER A 359 -20.09 4.86 -6.22
CA SER A 359 -19.76 6.07 -6.99
C SER A 359 -18.59 6.83 -6.39
N LEU A 360 -18.59 7.03 -5.06
CA LEU A 360 -17.49 7.68 -4.36
C LEU A 360 -16.19 6.87 -4.42
N ALA A 361 -16.25 5.55 -4.29
CA ALA A 361 -15.08 4.69 -4.46
C ALA A 361 -14.45 4.86 -5.86
N LYS A 362 -15.29 4.82 -6.92
CA LYS A 362 -14.83 5.08 -8.30
C LYS A 362 -14.22 6.48 -8.44
N GLN A 363 -14.84 7.50 -7.86
CA GLN A 363 -14.32 8.87 -7.89
C GLN A 363 -12.98 8.98 -7.16
N ASN A 364 -12.84 8.39 -5.98
CA ASN A 364 -11.60 8.38 -5.21
C ASN A 364 -10.44 7.75 -6.01
N LEU A 365 -10.71 6.63 -6.69
CA LEU A 365 -9.71 5.94 -7.52
C LEU A 365 -9.23 6.81 -8.69
N LEU A 366 -10.13 7.56 -9.33
CA LEU A 366 -9.83 8.44 -10.46
C LEU A 366 -9.24 9.80 -10.04
N SER A 367 -9.38 10.18 -8.77
CA SER A 367 -9.00 11.50 -8.25
C SER A 367 -7.70 11.50 -7.45
N LYS A 368 -6.88 10.43 -7.54
CA LYS A 368 -5.62 10.30 -6.79
C LYS A 368 -4.41 10.08 -7.68
N ILE A 369 -3.25 10.52 -7.20
CA ILE A 369 -1.93 10.22 -7.77
C ILE A 369 -0.88 10.18 -6.67
N ILE A 370 0.16 9.36 -6.81
CA ILE A 370 1.27 9.35 -5.86
C ILE A 370 2.31 10.39 -6.28
N LEU A 371 2.84 11.16 -5.34
CA LEU A 371 4.11 11.86 -5.49
C LEU A 371 5.19 11.04 -4.79
N ASP A 372 6.22 10.66 -5.52
CA ASP A 372 7.32 9.81 -5.05
C ASP A 372 8.58 10.66 -4.83
N ASP A 373 9.69 10.06 -4.37
CA ASP A 373 10.95 10.77 -4.11
C ASP A 373 12.03 10.58 -5.20
N GLY A 374 11.81 9.67 -6.15
CA GLY A 374 12.73 9.35 -7.25
C GLY A 374 13.74 8.25 -6.96
N TYR A 375 13.64 7.53 -5.83
CA TYR A 375 14.60 6.51 -5.40
C TYR A 375 13.96 5.14 -5.16
N ASN A 376 14.74 4.08 -5.31
CA ASN A 376 14.32 2.70 -5.03
C ASN A 376 14.64 2.24 -3.60
N ASN A 377 15.45 2.99 -2.85
CA ASN A 377 15.84 2.62 -1.49
C ASN A 377 14.90 3.21 -0.43
N GLN A 378 14.91 2.63 0.76
CA GLN A 378 14.02 3.04 1.86
C GLN A 378 14.71 4.03 2.82
N ASN A 379 13.89 4.77 3.57
CA ASN A 379 14.25 5.63 4.70
C ASN A 379 15.29 6.71 4.34
N ARG A 380 15.18 7.25 3.12
CA ARG A 380 16.14 8.21 2.55
C ARG A 380 15.79 9.65 2.91
N THR A 381 16.80 10.49 3.13
CA THR A 381 16.69 11.96 3.20
C THR A 381 17.38 12.64 1.99
N PRO A 382 17.07 13.91 1.67
CA PRO A 382 16.16 14.83 2.34
C PRO A 382 14.69 14.59 2.02
N TRP A 383 13.81 15.07 2.90
CA TRP A 383 12.36 15.00 2.79
C TRP A 383 11.78 16.34 2.30
N LEU A 384 10.51 16.36 1.92
CA LEU A 384 9.69 17.55 1.73
C LEU A 384 8.95 17.90 3.05
N PRO A 385 9.02 19.12 3.58
CA PRO A 385 9.99 20.17 3.27
C PRO A 385 11.44 19.74 3.60
N LEU A 386 12.43 20.38 2.97
CA LEU A 386 13.86 20.02 3.14
C LEU A 386 14.36 20.07 4.58
N ASN A 387 13.71 20.87 5.43
CA ASN A 387 13.95 20.97 6.87
C ASN A 387 12.89 20.21 7.69
N PHE A 388 12.39 19.08 7.19
CA PHE A 388 11.42 18.24 7.89
C PHE A 388 11.93 17.84 9.27
N ASN A 389 11.12 18.04 10.30
CA ASN A 389 11.40 17.63 11.67
C ASN A 389 10.09 17.57 12.48
N ALA A 390 10.18 17.27 13.78
CA ALA A 390 9.00 17.15 14.64
C ALA A 390 8.16 18.43 14.70
N GLN A 391 8.73 19.62 14.52
CA GLN A 391 8.02 20.91 14.51
C GLN A 391 7.60 21.34 13.09
N ASN A 392 8.34 20.94 12.07
CA ASN A 392 8.09 21.26 10.67
C ASN A 392 7.72 19.98 9.88
N THR A 393 6.46 19.57 10.08
CA THR A 393 5.89 18.31 9.58
C THR A 393 5.31 18.46 8.16
N LEU A 394 4.76 17.37 7.61
CA LEU A 394 3.99 17.33 6.37
C LEU A 394 2.70 16.52 6.62
N ARG A 395 1.65 17.21 7.07
CA ARG A 395 0.40 16.55 7.48
C ARG A 395 -0.47 16.18 6.28
N ALA A 396 -1.24 15.11 6.39
CA ALA A 396 -2.41 14.93 5.53
C ALA A 396 -3.33 16.15 5.71
N GLY A 397 -3.93 16.65 4.63
CA GLY A 397 -4.63 17.93 4.60
C GLY A 397 -3.78 19.14 4.23
N TYR A 398 -2.44 19.04 4.22
CA TYR A 398 -1.61 20.08 3.58
C TYR A 398 -1.84 20.07 2.07
N GLU A 399 -1.64 21.22 1.46
CA GLU A 399 -1.76 21.41 0.02
C GLU A 399 -0.39 21.52 -0.64
N LEU A 400 -0.26 21.00 -1.86
CA LEU A 400 0.90 21.09 -2.72
C LEU A 400 0.52 21.80 -4.01
N GLN A 401 1.32 22.78 -4.39
CA GLN A 401 1.22 23.51 -5.65
C GLN A 401 2.43 23.23 -6.52
N ASN A 402 2.28 23.39 -7.84
CA ASN A 402 3.35 23.20 -8.82
C ASN A 402 3.95 21.79 -8.79
N VAL A 403 3.11 20.76 -8.66
CA VAL A 403 3.57 19.37 -8.78
C VAL A 403 3.95 19.11 -10.24
N GLU A 404 5.22 18.80 -10.47
CA GLU A 404 5.80 18.55 -11.80
C GLU A 404 6.80 17.39 -11.72
N GLY A 405 6.82 16.55 -12.76
CA GLY A 405 7.74 15.41 -12.82
C GLY A 405 7.42 14.46 -13.96
N ILE A 406 8.00 13.27 -13.94
CA ILE A 406 7.66 12.21 -14.90
C ILE A 406 6.44 11.45 -14.41
N LEU A 407 5.40 11.35 -15.25
CA LEU A 407 4.27 10.46 -14.94
C LEU A 407 4.66 9.01 -15.21
N GLU A 408 4.75 8.18 -14.18
CA GLU A 408 5.16 6.77 -14.28
C GLU A 408 4.07 5.84 -13.74
N TYR A 409 4.12 4.58 -14.15
CA TYR A 409 3.42 3.48 -13.48
C TYR A 409 4.43 2.51 -12.85
N ARG A 410 4.45 2.44 -11.51
CA ARG A 410 5.34 1.55 -10.75
C ARG A 410 4.65 1.11 -9.46
N PHE A 411 4.97 -0.09 -8.98
CA PHE A 411 4.35 -0.72 -7.80
C PHE A 411 2.80 -0.69 -7.88
N ASN A 412 2.27 -0.95 -9.08
CA ASN A 412 0.84 -0.96 -9.39
C ASN A 412 0.11 0.38 -9.18
N GLN A 413 0.83 1.51 -9.20
CA GLN A 413 0.27 2.84 -8.99
C GLN A 413 0.81 3.87 -9.99
N TRP A 414 -0.06 4.80 -10.38
CA TRP A 414 0.33 6.00 -11.12
C TRP A 414 1.00 7.00 -10.17
N ARG A 415 2.16 7.50 -10.57
CA ARG A 415 2.98 8.37 -9.74
C ARG A 415 3.68 9.46 -10.53
N ILE A 416 4.00 10.56 -9.86
CA ILE A 416 4.88 11.62 -10.35
C ILE A 416 6.25 11.42 -9.73
N GLN A 417 7.24 11.18 -10.57
CA GLN A 417 8.65 11.10 -10.16
C GLN A 417 9.32 12.47 -10.26
N PRO A 418 9.91 12.99 -9.17
CA PRO A 418 10.68 14.24 -9.22
C PRO A 418 11.87 14.14 -10.15
N VAL A 419 12.13 15.20 -10.91
CA VAL A 419 13.30 15.32 -11.80
C VAL A 419 14.40 16.10 -11.08
N GLN A 420 15.60 15.53 -10.96
CA GLN A 420 16.73 16.21 -10.34
C GLN A 420 17.00 17.57 -11.00
N GLY A 421 17.25 18.59 -10.17
CA GLY A 421 17.51 19.96 -10.63
C GLY A 421 16.26 20.78 -10.98
N ARG A 422 15.05 20.21 -10.91
CA ARG A 422 13.80 20.97 -11.01
C ARG A 422 13.29 21.44 -9.64
N THR A 423 12.44 22.47 -9.67
CA THR A 423 11.83 23.06 -8.47
C THR A 423 10.92 22.04 -7.77
N LEU A 424 11.03 21.95 -6.45
CA LEU A 424 10.14 21.13 -5.62
C LEU A 424 8.74 21.75 -5.54
N PRO A 425 7.69 20.94 -5.27
CA PRO A 425 6.36 21.46 -5.00
C PRO A 425 6.36 22.48 -3.85
N ASN A 426 5.53 23.52 -3.99
CA ASN A 426 5.30 24.48 -2.91
C ASN A 426 4.28 23.91 -1.92
N ILE A 427 4.63 23.90 -0.62
CA ILE A 427 3.77 23.38 0.45
C ILE A 427 2.96 24.53 1.04
N VAL A 428 1.64 24.32 1.16
CA VAL A 428 0.71 25.24 1.81
C VAL A 428 0.08 24.54 3.02
N ALA A 429 0.41 24.99 4.22
CA ALA A 429 0.07 24.31 5.47
C ALA A 429 -1.24 24.79 6.12
N ASP A 430 -1.70 25.99 5.76
CA ASP A 430 -2.77 26.76 6.42
C ASP A 430 -4.13 26.01 6.52
N LYS A 431 -4.32 24.95 5.74
CA LYS A 431 -5.56 24.15 5.71
C LYS A 431 -5.66 23.11 6.81
N ASN A 432 -4.55 22.68 7.41
CA ASN A 432 -4.56 21.68 8.48
C ASN A 432 -3.41 21.86 9.46
N GLU A 433 -3.18 23.10 9.90
CA GLU A 433 -2.19 23.38 10.93
C GLU A 433 -2.46 22.62 12.23
N ARG A 434 -1.40 22.35 12.99
CA ARG A 434 -1.49 21.80 14.33
C ARG A 434 -2.31 22.75 15.21
N SER A 435 -3.42 22.27 15.74
CA SER A 435 -4.29 23.03 16.64
C SER A 435 -4.13 22.60 18.09
N SER A 436 -4.48 23.47 19.03
CA SER A 436 -4.71 23.09 20.43
C SER A 436 -6.12 22.51 20.59
N VAL A 437 -6.29 21.61 21.55
CA VAL A 437 -7.62 21.12 21.92
C VAL A 437 -8.52 22.24 22.45
N SER A 438 -9.82 22.16 22.16
CA SER A 438 -10.80 23.12 22.65
C SER A 438 -10.95 23.04 24.18
N ALA A 439 -10.92 24.21 24.83
CA ALA A 439 -11.08 24.31 26.29
C ALA A 439 -12.40 23.69 26.78
N LYS A 440 -12.35 23.02 27.94
CA LYS A 440 -13.48 22.43 28.64
C LYS A 440 -14.20 23.49 29.49
N ASN A 441 -15.53 23.51 29.50
CA ASN A 441 -16.28 24.28 30.50
C ASN A 441 -16.20 23.55 31.85
N THR A 442 -15.80 24.24 32.90
CA THR A 442 -15.59 23.64 34.24
C THR A 442 -16.86 23.07 34.89
N ALA A 443 -18.05 23.49 34.44
CA ALA A 443 -19.31 22.92 34.89
C ALA A 443 -19.65 21.57 34.20
N GLN A 444 -19.05 21.31 33.04
CA GLN A 444 -19.28 20.09 32.26
C GLN A 444 -18.38 18.95 32.73
N ILE A 445 -18.79 17.73 32.39
CA ILE A 445 -17.96 16.53 32.48
C ILE A 445 -17.45 16.21 31.08
N ARG A 446 -16.14 16.05 30.92
CA ARG A 446 -15.53 15.60 29.67
C ARG A 446 -15.19 14.13 29.73
N ALA A 447 -15.63 13.37 28.75
CA ALA A 447 -15.18 12.01 28.49
C ALA A 447 -14.31 12.00 27.22
N ALA A 448 -13.38 11.06 27.12
CA ALA A 448 -12.62 10.87 25.88
C ALA A 448 -12.30 9.39 25.60
N ALA A 449 -12.32 9.02 24.32
CA ALA A 449 -11.81 7.77 23.79
C ALA A 449 -10.38 8.00 23.28
N PHE A 450 -9.45 7.10 23.59
CA PHE A 450 -8.12 7.18 23.01
C PHE A 450 -7.46 5.80 22.86
N ASN A 451 -7.26 5.38 21.62
CA ASN A 451 -6.33 4.30 21.31
C ASN A 451 -4.89 4.82 21.44
N VAL A 452 -4.12 4.24 22.35
CA VAL A 452 -2.77 4.71 22.72
C VAL A 452 -1.63 3.90 22.07
N LEU A 453 -1.94 3.14 21.02
CA LEU A 453 -0.97 2.45 20.15
C LEU A 453 -0.04 1.47 20.89
N ASN A 454 -0.60 0.39 21.42
CA ASN A 454 0.11 -0.69 22.11
C ASN A 454 1.02 -0.18 23.24
N TYR A 455 0.43 0.54 24.20
CA TYR A 455 1.14 1.08 25.34
C TYR A 455 1.49 -0.03 26.34
N ASP A 456 2.74 -0.49 26.27
CA ASP A 456 3.31 -1.52 27.14
C ASP A 456 4.60 -1.03 27.79
N ASN A 457 4.63 -1.05 29.13
CA ASN A 457 5.77 -0.61 29.93
C ASN A 457 6.84 -1.69 30.13
N GLY A 458 6.65 -2.88 29.56
CA GLY A 458 7.58 -4.00 29.68
C GLY A 458 7.55 -4.69 31.03
N ALA A 459 6.60 -4.38 31.91
CA ALA A 459 6.58 -4.94 33.27
C ALA A 459 6.35 -6.47 33.30
N ALA A 460 5.64 -7.02 32.29
CA ALA A 460 5.35 -8.45 32.24
C ALA A 460 6.52 -9.30 31.69
N GLN A 461 7.19 -8.82 30.64
CA GLN A 461 8.16 -9.63 29.86
C GLN A 461 9.48 -8.90 29.56
N GLY A 462 9.61 -7.62 29.89
CA GLY A 462 10.73 -6.77 29.49
C GLY A 462 10.59 -6.22 28.06
N PHE A 463 11.70 -5.69 27.53
CA PHE A 463 11.80 -5.15 26.17
C PHE A 463 12.65 -6.10 25.29
N PRO A 464 12.31 -6.30 24.00
CA PRO A 464 11.12 -5.77 23.32
C PRO A 464 9.84 -6.38 23.88
N THR A 465 8.79 -5.58 23.96
CA THR A 465 7.46 -6.08 24.33
C THR A 465 6.88 -6.90 23.18
N GLU A 466 5.85 -7.72 23.45
CA GLU A 466 5.16 -8.46 22.39
C GLU A 466 4.49 -7.52 21.37
N ARG A 467 4.00 -6.37 21.84
CA ARG A 467 3.41 -5.30 21.02
C ARG A 467 3.85 -3.94 21.56
N GLY A 468 4.12 -2.98 20.66
CA GLY A 468 4.49 -1.62 21.02
C GLY A 468 6.00 -1.36 21.00
N ALA A 469 6.50 -0.64 22.01
CA ALA A 469 7.89 -0.20 22.10
C ALA A 469 8.88 -1.37 22.24
N LYS A 470 9.95 -1.34 21.43
CA LYS A 470 11.01 -2.35 21.44
C LYS A 470 12.08 -2.10 22.50
N THR A 471 12.16 -0.88 23.02
CA THR A 471 13.12 -0.48 24.03
C THR A 471 12.48 0.41 25.08
N LYS A 472 13.11 0.49 26.26
CA LYS A 472 12.72 1.44 27.30
C LYS A 472 12.75 2.89 26.83
N ALA A 473 13.71 3.25 25.96
CA ALA A 473 13.81 4.61 25.41
C ALA A 473 12.63 4.94 24.49
N GLU A 474 12.22 4.01 23.64
CA GLU A 474 11.01 4.14 22.82
C GLU A 474 9.76 4.26 23.68
N PHE A 475 9.63 3.45 24.73
CA PHE A 475 8.52 3.53 25.67
C PHE A 475 8.48 4.88 26.40
N ASP A 476 9.62 5.39 26.87
CA ASP A 476 9.68 6.69 27.53
C ASP A 476 9.22 7.82 26.62
N LYS A 477 9.59 7.76 25.33
CA LYS A 477 9.13 8.69 24.31
C LYS A 477 7.61 8.59 24.10
N GLN A 478 7.10 7.38 23.92
CA GLN A 478 5.67 7.11 23.75
C GLN A 478 4.87 7.62 24.96
N HIS A 479 5.32 7.28 26.16
CA HIS A 479 4.73 7.68 27.44
C HIS A 479 4.62 9.20 27.57
N GLN A 480 5.70 9.94 27.29
CA GLN A 480 5.68 11.40 27.35
C GLN A 480 4.64 12.01 26.40
N LYS A 481 4.57 11.53 25.15
CA LYS A 481 3.59 12.01 24.17
C LYS A 481 2.15 11.75 24.61
N ILE A 482 1.86 10.52 25.08
CA ILE A 482 0.52 10.14 25.55
C ILE A 482 0.14 10.95 26.80
N VAL A 483 1.04 11.11 27.77
CA VAL A 483 0.78 11.93 28.97
C VAL A 483 0.54 13.39 28.60
N SER A 484 1.29 13.94 27.63
CA SER A 484 1.05 15.28 27.09
C SER A 484 -0.35 15.39 26.46
N ALA A 485 -0.75 14.40 25.66
CA ALA A 485 -2.06 14.36 25.03
C ALA A 485 -3.19 14.30 26.07
N LEU A 486 -3.12 13.37 27.03
CA LEU A 486 -4.11 13.23 28.09
C LEU A 486 -4.23 14.52 28.92
N LYS A 487 -3.11 15.11 29.34
CA LYS A 487 -3.15 16.37 30.11
C LYS A 487 -3.76 17.53 29.31
N ALA A 488 -3.48 17.63 28.01
CA ALA A 488 -4.06 18.67 27.16
C ALA A 488 -5.57 18.48 26.98
N ILE A 489 -6.03 17.25 26.70
CA ILE A 489 -7.45 16.94 26.50
C ILE A 489 -8.30 17.32 27.73
N ASP A 490 -7.72 17.17 28.94
CA ASP A 490 -8.37 17.49 30.21
C ASP A 490 -9.74 16.81 30.36
N ALA A 491 -9.80 15.51 30.07
CA ALA A 491 -11.01 14.74 30.36
C ALA A 491 -11.15 14.49 31.86
N ASP A 492 -12.37 14.22 32.31
CA ASP A 492 -12.66 13.75 33.66
C ASP A 492 -12.69 12.21 33.71
N VAL A 493 -12.92 11.55 32.56
CA VAL A 493 -12.79 10.10 32.36
C VAL A 493 -12.26 9.80 30.95
N TYR A 494 -11.34 8.85 30.85
CA TYR A 494 -10.88 8.29 29.58
C TYR A 494 -11.27 6.82 29.49
N GLY A 495 -11.80 6.40 28.34
CA GLY A 495 -11.73 5.01 27.90
C GLY A 495 -10.56 4.85 26.95
N LEU A 496 -9.64 3.96 27.30
CA LEU A 496 -8.39 3.75 26.58
C LEU A 496 -8.44 2.41 25.85
N ASN A 497 -7.86 2.37 24.66
CA ASN A 497 -7.60 1.15 23.91
C ASN A 497 -6.10 0.89 23.82
N GLU A 498 -5.74 -0.38 23.65
CA GLU A 498 -4.35 -0.83 23.48
C GLU A 498 -3.43 -0.59 24.69
N ILE A 499 -3.96 -0.73 25.91
CA ILE A 499 -3.12 -0.79 27.12
C ILE A 499 -2.65 -2.23 27.31
N ALA A 500 -1.38 -2.44 27.65
CA ALA A 500 -0.88 -3.79 27.97
C ALA A 500 -1.69 -4.45 29.08
N ASN A 501 -2.10 -5.70 28.86
CA ASN A 501 -2.96 -6.46 29.77
C ASN A 501 -2.14 -7.18 30.85
N ASN A 502 -1.25 -6.43 31.51
CA ASN A 502 -0.33 -6.93 32.53
C ASN A 502 -0.88 -6.77 33.97
N GLY A 503 -2.20 -6.64 34.07
CA GLY A 503 -2.97 -6.60 35.32
C GLY A 503 -3.16 -5.21 35.90
N TYR A 504 -3.49 -5.16 37.20
CA TYR A 504 -3.90 -3.93 37.89
C TYR A 504 -3.00 -3.57 39.10
N GLY A 505 -1.88 -4.27 39.25
CA GLY A 505 -0.88 -3.97 40.29
C GLY A 505 -0.17 -2.64 40.07
N PRO A 506 0.61 -2.16 41.06
CA PRO A 506 1.29 -0.86 41.00
C PRO A 506 2.26 -0.71 39.82
N ASP A 507 2.83 -1.81 39.33
CA ASP A 507 3.77 -1.82 38.20
C ASP A 507 3.08 -2.00 36.84
N SER A 508 1.75 -2.16 36.82
CA SER A 508 0.99 -2.33 35.58
C SER A 508 1.05 -1.10 34.67
N ALA A 509 0.85 -1.30 33.37
CA ALA A 509 0.86 -0.22 32.40
C ALA A 509 -0.22 0.84 32.73
N ILE A 510 -1.42 0.39 33.11
CA ILE A 510 -2.53 1.28 33.50
C ILE A 510 -2.20 2.09 34.76
N ALA A 511 -1.57 1.47 35.78
CA ALA A 511 -1.17 2.15 37.00
C ALA A 511 -0.09 3.21 36.73
N TYR A 512 0.93 2.85 35.95
CA TYR A 512 2.03 3.74 35.57
C TYR A 512 1.53 4.97 34.78
N LEU A 513 0.61 4.76 33.82
CA LEU A 513 -0.02 5.85 33.08
C LEU A 513 -0.86 6.76 34.00
N THR A 514 -1.70 6.16 34.85
CA THR A 514 -2.58 6.89 35.78
C THR A 514 -1.77 7.75 36.74
N GLN A 515 -0.70 7.21 37.32
CA GLN A 515 0.17 7.94 38.25
C GLN A 515 0.75 9.21 37.63
N SER A 516 1.07 9.16 36.33
CA SER A 516 1.68 10.27 35.59
C SER A 516 0.75 11.47 35.36
N LEU A 517 -0.56 11.27 35.56
CA LEU A 517 -1.57 12.33 35.52
C LEU A 517 -1.78 13.03 36.86
N GLY A 518 -1.37 12.41 37.98
CA GLY A 518 -1.36 13.01 39.31
C GLY A 518 -2.18 12.23 40.35
N PRO A 519 -2.16 12.67 41.63
CA PRO A 519 -2.69 11.91 42.76
C PRO A 519 -4.21 11.73 42.75
N ASP A 520 -4.93 12.63 42.06
CA ASP A 520 -6.39 12.58 41.94
C ASP A 520 -6.86 11.59 40.86
N TRP A 521 -5.94 11.11 40.01
CA TRP A 521 -6.26 10.13 38.99
C TRP A 521 -6.32 8.72 39.59
N LYS A 522 -7.30 7.96 39.11
CA LYS A 522 -7.59 6.58 39.49
C LYS A 522 -7.92 5.78 38.23
N TYR A 523 -7.77 4.46 38.30
CA TYR A 523 -8.21 3.54 37.25
C TYR A 523 -9.29 2.60 37.79
N VAL A 524 -10.11 2.07 36.88
CA VAL A 524 -11.15 1.11 37.21
C VAL A 524 -10.56 -0.31 37.22
N THR A 525 -10.84 -1.06 38.29
CA THR A 525 -10.50 -2.48 38.40
C THR A 525 -11.78 -3.29 38.54
N PRO A 526 -12.12 -4.16 37.58
CA PRO A 526 -13.26 -5.04 37.72
C PRO A 526 -13.10 -6.00 38.91
N PRO A 527 -14.18 -6.31 39.67
CA PRO A 527 -14.09 -7.26 40.78
C PRO A 527 -13.66 -8.64 40.30
N ASN A 528 -12.80 -9.30 41.10
CA ASN A 528 -12.34 -10.67 40.86
C ASN A 528 -11.63 -10.88 39.52
N ALA A 529 -11.05 -9.82 38.94
CA ALA A 529 -10.30 -9.89 37.69
C ALA A 529 -8.85 -9.42 37.92
N ASP A 530 -7.89 -10.31 37.75
CA ASP A 530 -6.46 -9.95 37.80
C ASP A 530 -6.03 -9.17 36.55
N ARG A 531 -6.74 -9.36 35.44
CA ARG A 531 -6.59 -8.69 34.14
C ARG A 531 -7.87 -8.85 33.31
N LEU A 532 -8.00 -8.14 32.19
CA LEU A 532 -9.23 -8.14 31.38
C LEU A 532 -9.09 -9.07 30.16
N GLY A 533 -9.70 -10.26 30.22
CA GLY A 533 -9.55 -11.27 29.16
C GLY A 533 -8.11 -11.82 29.08
N THR A 534 -7.75 -12.37 27.92
CA THR A 534 -6.47 -13.07 27.70
C THR A 534 -5.55 -12.39 26.70
N ASP A 535 -6.03 -11.43 25.92
CA ASP A 535 -5.23 -10.71 24.92
C ASP A 535 -4.10 -9.90 25.57
N THR A 536 -3.00 -9.73 24.83
CA THR A 536 -1.82 -8.96 25.21
C THR A 536 -2.13 -7.49 25.51
N ILE A 537 -3.16 -6.95 24.85
CA ILE A 537 -3.66 -5.60 25.05
C ILE A 537 -5.14 -5.62 25.41
N ALA A 538 -5.57 -4.70 26.26
CA ALA A 538 -6.92 -4.59 26.76
C ALA A 538 -7.45 -3.14 26.64
N VAL A 539 -8.76 -3.00 26.83
CA VAL A 539 -9.36 -1.70 27.11
C VAL A 539 -9.16 -1.34 28.59
N ALA A 540 -9.14 -0.05 28.90
CA ALA A 540 -9.03 0.41 30.28
C ALA A 540 -9.83 1.70 30.53
N MET A 541 -10.08 2.03 31.79
CA MET A 541 -10.67 3.31 32.20
C MET A 541 -9.83 3.98 33.26
N ILE A 542 -9.56 5.27 33.07
CA ILE A 542 -8.96 6.16 34.07
C ILE A 542 -9.86 7.37 34.29
N TYR A 543 -9.95 7.86 35.52
CA TYR A 543 -10.84 8.97 35.88
C TYR A 543 -10.23 9.86 36.95
N ASN A 544 -10.66 11.11 36.98
CA ASN A 544 -10.27 12.09 37.98
C ASN A 544 -11.26 12.05 39.16
N SER A 545 -10.79 11.59 40.33
CA SER A 545 -11.63 11.40 41.52
C SER A 545 -12.14 12.72 42.15
N LYS A 546 -11.57 13.87 41.78
CA LYS A 546 -12.12 15.18 42.16
C LYS A 546 -13.39 15.53 41.39
N ARG A 547 -13.65 14.85 40.27
CA ARG A 547 -14.71 15.18 39.33
C ARG A 547 -15.76 14.09 39.27
N LEU A 548 -15.35 12.83 39.39
CA LEU A 548 -16.22 11.66 39.27
C LEU A 548 -16.05 10.69 40.44
N THR A 549 -17.17 10.13 40.89
CA THR A 549 -17.21 9.00 41.83
C THR A 549 -17.80 7.78 41.13
N PRO A 550 -17.13 6.61 41.13
CA PRO A 550 -17.72 5.37 40.65
C PRO A 550 -18.98 5.00 41.43
N VAL A 551 -20.00 4.52 40.74
CA VAL A 551 -21.26 4.02 41.31
C VAL A 551 -21.34 2.52 41.05
N ASN A 552 -21.48 1.74 42.12
CA ASN A 552 -21.44 0.28 42.10
C ASN A 552 -20.14 -0.29 41.49
N ALA A 553 -20.03 -1.61 41.50
CA ALA A 553 -18.91 -2.32 40.90
C ALA A 553 -18.96 -2.28 39.37
N ALA A 554 -17.78 -2.21 38.73
CA ALA A 554 -17.65 -2.42 37.30
C ALA A 554 -18.11 -3.83 36.90
N ALA A 555 -18.69 -3.95 35.72
CA ALA A 555 -19.14 -5.23 35.16
C ALA A 555 -18.35 -5.56 33.90
N VAL A 556 -17.94 -6.83 33.75
CA VAL A 556 -17.17 -7.31 32.59
C VAL A 556 -18.10 -7.94 31.56
N PHE A 557 -17.81 -7.72 30.28
CA PHE A 557 -18.46 -8.39 29.16
C PHE A 557 -17.43 -9.07 28.26
N ASP A 558 -17.59 -10.38 28.09
CA ASP A 558 -16.85 -11.21 27.16
C ASP A 558 -17.87 -11.83 26.19
N ASP A 559 -17.65 -11.66 24.89
CA ASP A 559 -18.54 -12.20 23.86
C ASP A 559 -18.28 -13.69 23.56
N GLY A 560 -17.25 -14.26 24.19
CA GLY A 560 -16.81 -15.65 24.11
C GLY A 560 -16.02 -15.99 22.85
N THR A 561 -15.73 -15.01 21.97
CA THR A 561 -15.11 -15.25 20.67
C THR A 561 -13.59 -15.30 20.73
N GLN A 562 -12.98 -14.61 21.71
CA GLN A 562 -11.54 -14.32 21.76
C GLN A 562 -11.02 -13.51 20.56
N LEU A 563 -11.92 -12.93 19.74
CA LEU A 563 -11.57 -12.11 18.58
C LEU A 563 -11.73 -10.63 18.87
N ASN A 564 -12.78 -10.26 19.60
CA ASN A 564 -12.98 -8.91 20.12
C ASN A 564 -12.32 -8.79 21.49
N ARG A 565 -11.85 -7.58 21.84
CA ARG A 565 -11.33 -7.37 23.20
C ARG A 565 -12.48 -7.44 24.19
N VAL A 566 -12.25 -8.19 25.27
CA VAL A 566 -13.10 -8.16 26.45
C VAL A 566 -13.25 -6.72 26.92
N THR A 567 -14.47 -6.31 27.23
CA THR A 567 -14.82 -4.94 27.65
C THR A 567 -15.38 -4.93 29.07
N MET A 568 -15.60 -3.74 29.60
CA MET A 568 -16.22 -3.52 30.91
C MET A 568 -17.12 -2.29 30.87
N ALA A 569 -18.04 -2.18 31.82
CA ALA A 569 -18.87 -1.00 32.06
C ALA A 569 -18.67 -0.50 33.48
N GLN A 570 -18.52 0.82 33.64
CA GLN A 570 -18.49 1.49 34.95
C GLN A 570 -19.42 2.70 34.92
N SER A 571 -20.35 2.76 35.87
CA SER A 571 -21.16 3.95 36.08
C SER A 571 -20.42 4.95 36.97
N PHE A 572 -20.53 6.22 36.65
CA PHE A 572 -19.96 7.34 37.40
C PHE A 572 -21.03 8.36 37.74
N LYS A 573 -20.81 9.11 38.82
CA LYS A 573 -21.60 10.29 39.18
C LYS A 573 -20.68 11.50 39.36
N PRO A 574 -21.05 12.68 38.86
CA PRO A 574 -20.30 13.90 39.13
C PRO A 574 -20.25 14.20 40.63
N VAL A 575 -19.07 14.59 41.13
CA VAL A 575 -18.88 14.97 42.54
C VAL A 575 -19.72 16.20 42.91
N ALA A 576 -19.96 17.09 41.94
CA ALA A 576 -20.80 18.28 42.11
C ALA A 576 -22.33 17.98 42.17
N GLY A 577 -22.74 16.72 42.03
CA GLY A 577 -24.16 16.33 41.90
C GLY A 577 -24.63 16.26 40.44
N GLY A 578 -25.87 15.83 40.23
CA GLY A 578 -26.44 15.57 38.90
C GLY A 578 -26.68 14.08 38.62
N GLU A 579 -26.87 13.75 37.34
CA GLU A 579 -27.16 12.39 36.87
C GLU A 579 -25.91 11.50 36.79
N SER A 580 -26.14 10.19 36.96
CA SER A 580 -25.12 9.18 36.66
C SER A 580 -25.02 8.91 35.15
N PHE A 581 -23.86 8.46 34.70
CA PHE A 581 -23.64 7.97 33.34
C PHE A 581 -22.70 6.76 33.33
N THR A 582 -22.81 5.91 32.31
CA THR A 582 -22.07 4.65 32.24
C THR A 582 -21.11 4.68 31.06
N VAL A 583 -19.82 4.51 31.33
CA VAL A 583 -18.78 4.45 30.31
C VAL A 583 -18.47 3.00 29.97
N VAL A 584 -18.39 2.71 28.67
CA VAL A 584 -18.12 1.38 28.12
C VAL A 584 -17.05 1.47 27.03
N PRO A 585 -15.75 1.33 27.35
CA PRO A 585 -14.69 1.38 26.34
C PRO A 585 -14.74 0.16 25.41
N GLN A 586 -14.66 0.34 24.08
CA GLN A 586 -14.72 -0.76 23.10
C GLN A 586 -13.45 -0.85 22.26
N HIS A 587 -13.01 -2.08 22.00
CA HIS A 587 -11.96 -2.39 21.02
C HIS A 587 -12.37 -3.66 20.24
N LEU A 588 -13.07 -3.49 19.13
CA LEU A 588 -13.56 -4.62 18.32
C LEU A 588 -12.47 -5.17 17.41
N LYS A 589 -12.67 -6.39 16.90
CA LYS A 589 -11.73 -7.10 16.02
C LYS A 589 -11.32 -6.22 14.82
N SER A 590 -10.00 -6.07 14.63
CA SER A 590 -9.43 -5.30 13.52
C SER A 590 -9.79 -5.85 12.14
N LYS A 591 -9.78 -4.97 11.13
CA LYS A 591 -10.17 -5.26 9.74
C LYS A 591 -9.12 -6.08 8.95
N GLY A 592 -7.95 -6.35 9.52
CA GLY A 592 -6.86 -7.10 8.87
C GLY A 592 -6.84 -8.61 9.19
N SER A 593 -5.86 -9.31 8.61
CA SER A 593 -5.68 -10.78 8.71
C SER A 593 -6.93 -11.55 8.27
N CYS A 594 -7.27 -11.39 7.00
CA CYS A 594 -8.51 -11.88 6.42
C CYS A 594 -8.53 -13.41 6.25
N PRO A 595 -9.65 -14.08 6.60
CA PRO A 595 -9.94 -15.41 6.09
C PRO A 595 -10.07 -15.40 4.56
N ASP A 596 -9.72 -16.51 3.92
CA ASP A 596 -9.85 -16.65 2.45
C ASP A 596 -11.31 -16.75 1.98
N THR A 597 -12.21 -17.25 2.84
CA THR A 597 -13.62 -17.49 2.51
C THR A 597 -14.54 -17.26 3.72
N GLY A 598 -15.86 -17.19 3.48
CA GLY A 598 -16.88 -17.04 4.52
C GLY A 598 -17.30 -15.59 4.79
N LEU A 599 -18.14 -15.40 5.81
CA LEU A 599 -18.74 -14.08 6.13
C LEU A 599 -17.73 -13.09 6.74
N ASP A 600 -16.60 -13.58 7.26
CA ASP A 600 -15.53 -12.74 7.82
C ASP A 600 -14.39 -12.47 6.83
N ALA A 601 -14.40 -13.10 5.64
CA ALA A 601 -13.52 -12.71 4.54
C ALA A 601 -13.86 -11.30 4.02
N ASP A 602 -12.93 -10.66 3.31
CA ASP A 602 -13.21 -9.38 2.67
C ASP A 602 -14.28 -9.58 1.58
N GLN A 603 -15.42 -8.92 1.73
CA GLN A 603 -16.52 -9.00 0.77
C GLN A 603 -16.35 -8.02 -0.40
N GLY A 604 -15.28 -7.21 -0.42
CA GLY A 604 -15.01 -6.24 -1.46
C GLY A 604 -16.01 -5.07 -1.48
N ASP A 605 -16.70 -4.82 -0.35
CA ASP A 605 -17.73 -3.80 -0.20
C ASP A 605 -17.28 -2.57 0.61
N GLY A 606 -15.98 -2.50 0.91
CA GLY A 606 -15.35 -1.45 1.70
C GLY A 606 -15.39 -1.68 3.20
N GLN A 607 -16.10 -2.71 3.69
CA GLN A 607 -16.21 -2.97 5.14
C GLN A 607 -15.00 -3.72 5.70
N GLY A 608 -14.16 -4.30 4.84
CA GLY A 608 -13.00 -5.09 5.23
C GLY A 608 -13.39 -6.38 5.98
N CYS A 609 -12.37 -7.08 6.48
CA CYS A 609 -12.57 -8.39 7.09
C CYS A 609 -13.23 -8.30 8.47
N TRP A 610 -13.73 -9.44 8.93
CA TRP A 610 -14.33 -9.61 10.26
C TRP A 610 -15.58 -8.75 10.51
N ASN A 611 -16.25 -8.26 9.45
CA ASN A 611 -17.45 -7.43 9.59
C ASN A 611 -18.59 -8.19 10.29
N SER A 612 -18.85 -9.45 9.90
CA SER A 612 -19.88 -10.28 10.54
C SER A 612 -19.60 -10.52 12.04
N THR A 613 -18.34 -10.77 12.39
CA THR A 613 -17.89 -10.87 13.78
C THR A 613 -18.14 -9.58 14.56
N ARG A 614 -17.78 -8.41 14.00
CA ARG A 614 -18.02 -7.10 14.63
C ARG A 614 -19.51 -6.82 14.85
N VAL A 615 -20.36 -7.12 13.86
CA VAL A 615 -21.83 -6.98 13.98
C VAL A 615 -22.38 -7.84 15.12
N THR A 616 -21.95 -9.10 15.19
CA THR A 616 -22.39 -10.03 16.24
C THR A 616 -21.97 -9.54 17.63
N ALA A 617 -20.75 -9.03 17.76
CA ALA A 617 -20.24 -8.48 19.02
C ALA A 617 -21.09 -7.29 19.50
N VAL A 618 -21.41 -6.35 18.61
CA VAL A 618 -22.26 -5.19 18.90
C VAL A 618 -23.67 -5.63 19.32
N GLN A 619 -24.26 -6.62 18.67
CA GLN A 619 -25.58 -7.13 19.05
C GLN A 619 -25.59 -7.74 20.45
N LYS A 620 -24.59 -8.56 20.78
CA LYS A 620 -24.45 -9.13 22.13
C LYS A 620 -24.16 -8.05 23.19
N LEU A 621 -23.34 -7.05 22.86
CA LEU A 621 -23.06 -5.91 23.73
C LEU A 621 -24.35 -5.17 24.10
N MET A 622 -25.20 -4.87 23.12
CA MET A 622 -26.49 -4.21 23.37
C MET A 622 -27.40 -5.04 24.28
N GLN A 623 -27.47 -6.36 24.07
CA GLN A 623 -28.24 -7.26 24.94
C GLN A 623 -27.72 -7.23 26.39
N TRP A 624 -26.41 -7.22 26.56
CA TRP A 624 -25.78 -7.12 27.88
C TRP A 624 -26.06 -5.78 28.56
N LEU A 625 -26.02 -4.67 27.82
CA LEU A 625 -26.31 -3.33 28.36
C LEU A 625 -27.78 -3.15 28.77
N VAL A 626 -28.73 -3.79 28.06
CA VAL A 626 -30.15 -3.80 28.44
C VAL A 626 -30.37 -4.45 29.82
N ALA A 627 -29.54 -5.43 30.19
CA ALA A 627 -29.59 -6.05 31.51
C ALA A 627 -29.08 -5.13 32.64
N ASN A 628 -28.64 -3.90 32.32
CA ASN A 628 -28.14 -2.90 33.26
C ASN A 628 -27.07 -3.49 34.20
N PRO A 629 -25.90 -3.86 33.65
CA PRO A 629 -24.94 -4.70 34.35
C PRO A 629 -24.31 -4.02 35.58
N THR A 630 -24.29 -2.69 35.61
CA THR A 630 -23.83 -1.88 36.77
C THR A 630 -24.94 -1.57 37.78
N LYS A 631 -26.19 -1.99 37.51
CA LYS A 631 -27.35 -1.91 38.40
C LYS A 631 -27.70 -0.50 38.88
N VAL A 632 -27.68 0.49 37.98
CA VAL A 632 -28.06 1.88 38.27
C VAL A 632 -29.44 2.24 37.71
N THR A 633 -30.16 3.20 38.30
CA THR A 633 -31.54 3.52 37.88
C THR A 633 -31.62 4.08 36.46
N GLN A 634 -30.72 4.99 36.09
CA GLN A 634 -30.60 5.57 34.75
C GLN A 634 -29.15 5.39 34.27
N PRO A 635 -28.89 4.40 33.40
CA PRO A 635 -27.53 4.08 32.98
C PRO A 635 -26.85 5.20 32.19
N ASN A 636 -27.59 5.95 31.36
CA ASN A 636 -27.07 6.99 30.47
C ASN A 636 -25.76 6.51 29.80
N VAL A 637 -25.88 5.52 28.93
CA VAL A 637 -24.74 4.76 28.39
C VAL A 637 -23.98 5.59 27.35
N LEU A 638 -22.66 5.62 27.52
CA LEU A 638 -21.67 6.11 26.58
C LEU A 638 -20.73 4.96 26.18
N ILE A 639 -20.93 4.40 24.99
CA ILE A 639 -19.99 3.49 24.35
C ILE A 639 -18.92 4.36 23.66
N LEU A 640 -17.64 4.09 23.89
CA LEU A 640 -16.58 4.90 23.29
C LEU A 640 -15.31 4.09 23.02
N GLY A 641 -14.54 4.41 21.98
CA GLY A 641 -13.31 3.68 21.62
C GLY A 641 -13.28 3.22 20.17
N ASP A 642 -12.28 2.41 19.84
CA ASP A 642 -12.06 1.83 18.51
C ASP A 642 -13.03 0.67 18.21
N LEU A 643 -14.07 0.92 17.42
CA LEU A 643 -15.00 -0.12 16.97
C LEU A 643 -14.53 -0.81 15.68
N ASN A 644 -13.36 -0.44 15.17
CA ASN A 644 -12.77 -0.95 13.93
C ASN A 644 -13.76 -0.93 12.74
N SER A 645 -14.68 0.04 12.73
CA SER A 645 -15.79 0.12 11.77
C SER A 645 -16.05 1.58 11.40
N TYR A 646 -16.18 1.88 10.11
CA TYR A 646 -16.52 3.23 9.66
C TYR A 646 -18.00 3.57 9.94
N ALA A 647 -18.32 4.87 9.97
CA ALA A 647 -19.60 5.37 10.52
C ALA A 647 -20.88 4.86 9.83
N LYS A 648 -20.78 4.30 8.61
CA LYS A 648 -21.89 3.69 7.87
C LYS A 648 -21.67 2.21 7.57
N GLU A 649 -20.81 1.56 8.33
CA GLU A 649 -20.67 0.10 8.33
C GLU A 649 -21.67 -0.58 9.25
N ASP A 650 -21.93 -1.86 8.97
CA ASP A 650 -22.97 -2.65 9.61
C ASP A 650 -22.94 -2.61 11.15
N PRO A 651 -21.78 -2.67 11.85
CA PRO A 651 -21.74 -2.60 13.31
C PRO A 651 -22.26 -1.25 13.85
N ILE A 652 -21.95 -0.14 13.18
CA ILE A 652 -22.41 1.20 13.61
C ILE A 652 -23.89 1.38 13.26
N LEU A 653 -24.32 0.93 12.08
CA LEU A 653 -25.72 0.96 11.68
C LEU A 653 -26.61 0.09 12.60
N ALA A 654 -26.08 -1.01 13.14
CA ALA A 654 -26.79 -1.84 14.12
C ALA A 654 -27.06 -1.08 15.44
N LEU A 655 -26.11 -0.27 15.90
CA LEU A 655 -26.29 0.63 17.06
C LEU A 655 -27.32 1.73 16.74
N GLU A 656 -27.20 2.38 15.58
CA GLU A 656 -28.17 3.41 15.14
C GLU A 656 -29.60 2.87 15.08
N LYS A 657 -29.78 1.65 14.55
CA LYS A 657 -31.07 0.96 14.49
C LYS A 657 -31.65 0.67 15.89
N ALA A 658 -30.80 0.52 16.89
CA ALA A 658 -31.20 0.34 18.29
C ALA A 658 -31.38 1.66 19.05
N ASN A 659 -31.50 2.79 18.36
CA ASN A 659 -31.62 4.15 18.90
C ASN A 659 -30.41 4.63 19.73
N TYR A 660 -29.24 4.03 19.50
CA TYR A 660 -27.99 4.65 19.92
C TYR A 660 -27.58 5.70 18.89
N LYS A 661 -26.98 6.79 19.36
CA LYS A 661 -26.61 7.92 18.53
C LYS A 661 -25.10 8.04 18.43
N ASN A 662 -24.56 7.90 17.22
CA ASN A 662 -23.16 8.22 16.95
C ASN A 662 -22.96 9.74 17.07
N LEU A 663 -22.30 10.15 18.14
CA LEU A 663 -22.13 11.55 18.52
C LEU A 663 -21.17 12.26 17.58
N PHE A 664 -20.09 11.60 17.17
CA PHE A 664 -19.04 12.26 16.41
C PHE A 664 -19.51 12.62 15.00
N ASN A 665 -20.30 11.73 14.38
CA ASN A 665 -20.92 11.93 13.07
C ASN A 665 -22.27 12.68 13.13
N ASP A 666 -22.73 13.13 14.30
CA ASP A 666 -23.95 13.93 14.39
C ASP A 666 -23.71 15.36 13.88
N GLU A 667 -24.66 15.92 13.13
CA GLU A 667 -24.52 17.28 12.55
C GLU A 667 -24.85 18.40 13.54
N LYS A 668 -25.52 18.10 14.67
CA LYS A 668 -25.93 19.11 15.67
C LYS A 668 -24.87 19.30 16.75
N ILE A 669 -24.32 18.20 17.25
CA ILE A 669 -23.35 18.22 18.35
C ILE A 669 -21.95 17.77 17.91
N GLY A 670 -21.83 17.16 16.73
CA GLY A 670 -20.59 16.55 16.23
C GLY A 670 -19.97 17.30 15.06
N GLN A 671 -19.16 16.59 14.28
CA GLN A 671 -18.50 17.09 13.06
C GLN A 671 -19.19 16.60 11.76
N GLY A 672 -20.32 15.91 11.88
CA GLY A 672 -21.10 15.46 10.73
C GLY A 672 -20.28 14.64 9.73
N LYS A 673 -20.38 15.02 8.44
CA LYS A 673 -19.66 14.35 7.33
C LYS A 673 -18.15 14.59 7.33
N GLN A 674 -17.66 15.55 8.11
CA GLN A 674 -16.22 15.85 8.22
C GLN A 674 -15.53 15.08 9.34
N ALA A 675 -16.27 14.25 10.08
CA ALA A 675 -15.71 13.48 11.18
C ALA A 675 -14.78 12.37 10.64
N TYR A 676 -13.50 12.41 11.07
CA TYR A 676 -12.51 11.35 10.91
C TYR A 676 -11.63 11.25 12.17
N SER A 677 -11.14 10.03 12.45
CA SER A 677 -10.16 9.75 13.51
C SER A 677 -8.95 8.98 13.00
N TYR A 678 -9.00 8.55 11.74
CA TYR A 678 -8.04 7.65 11.12
C TYR A 678 -7.99 7.90 9.60
N VAL A 679 -6.81 7.71 9.00
CA VAL A 679 -6.57 7.84 7.55
C VAL A 679 -5.90 6.57 7.05
N PHE A 680 -6.50 5.90 6.07
CA PHE A 680 -5.97 4.65 5.56
C PHE A 680 -6.40 4.33 4.14
N GLY A 681 -5.51 3.66 3.42
CA GLY A 681 -5.79 2.97 2.16
C GLY A 681 -5.87 3.88 0.95
N VAL A 682 -5.54 5.17 1.05
CA VAL A 682 -5.61 6.07 -0.12
C VAL A 682 -4.63 5.59 -1.18
N ALA A 683 -3.39 5.30 -0.82
CA ALA A 683 -2.44 4.73 -1.76
C ALA A 683 -2.80 3.27 -2.08
N SER A 684 -2.91 2.42 -1.06
CA SER A 684 -2.89 0.95 -1.23
C SER A 684 -4.20 0.33 -1.72
N ASN A 685 -5.36 0.96 -1.53
CA ASN A 685 -6.63 0.39 -1.98
C ASN A 685 -6.82 0.57 -3.49
N THR A 686 -7.02 -0.55 -4.19
CA THR A 686 -7.15 -0.59 -5.66
C THR A 686 -8.59 -0.41 -6.16
N GLN A 687 -9.57 -0.39 -5.26
CA GLN A 687 -11.00 -0.26 -5.55
C GLN A 687 -11.55 1.14 -5.20
N GLY A 688 -10.74 1.99 -4.56
CA GLY A 688 -11.14 3.34 -4.14
C GLY A 688 -11.75 3.45 -2.74
N TYR A 689 -11.76 2.37 -1.97
CA TYR A 689 -12.13 2.33 -0.55
C TYR A 689 -10.93 2.71 0.34
N GLY A 690 -10.43 3.92 0.16
CA GLY A 690 -9.35 4.50 0.94
C GLY A 690 -9.63 5.97 1.23
N GLY A 691 -9.22 6.46 2.40
CA GLY A 691 -9.46 7.85 2.81
C GLY A 691 -9.52 8.04 4.32
N ALA A 692 -9.88 9.25 4.71
CA ALA A 692 -10.19 9.61 6.08
C ALA A 692 -11.55 9.06 6.53
N GLY A 693 -11.64 8.60 7.78
CA GLY A 693 -12.90 8.19 8.40
C GLY A 693 -12.74 7.87 9.89
N ASN A 694 -13.84 7.54 10.57
CA ASN A 694 -13.85 7.22 12.00
C ASN A 694 -13.78 5.72 12.23
N LEU A 695 -12.72 5.25 12.89
CA LEU A 695 -12.74 3.94 13.55
C LEU A 695 -13.07 4.07 15.04
N ASP A 696 -12.71 5.22 15.61
CA ASP A 696 -13.02 5.60 16.99
C ASP A 696 -14.35 6.32 17.03
N HIS A 697 -15.24 5.88 17.91
CA HIS A 697 -16.57 6.46 18.05
C HIS A 697 -16.86 6.87 19.48
N ALA A 698 -17.83 7.76 19.62
CA ALA A 698 -18.56 8.00 20.85
C ALA A 698 -20.05 7.85 20.55
N ILE A 699 -20.71 6.92 21.22
CA ILE A 699 -22.06 6.48 20.91
C ILE A 699 -22.89 6.52 22.18
N ALA A 700 -23.88 7.39 22.23
CA ALA A 700 -24.76 7.56 23.38
C ALA A 700 -26.08 6.81 23.20
N ASP A 701 -26.65 6.29 24.28
CA ASP A 701 -28.05 5.90 24.27
C ASP A 701 -28.99 7.12 24.18
N ALA A 702 -30.29 6.85 24.02
CA ALA A 702 -31.30 7.89 23.90
C ALA A 702 -31.46 8.75 25.16
N GLN A 703 -31.04 8.28 26.34
CA GLN A 703 -31.17 9.02 27.61
C GLN A 703 -29.99 9.96 27.84
N LEU A 704 -28.79 9.56 27.43
CA LEU A 704 -27.59 10.38 27.51
C LEU A 704 -27.53 11.44 26.41
N TYR A 705 -28.00 11.15 25.20
CA TYR A 705 -27.86 12.06 24.05
C TYR A 705 -28.31 13.52 24.33
N PRO A 706 -29.46 13.80 24.97
CA PRO A 706 -29.88 15.17 25.32
C PRO A 706 -28.90 15.92 26.23
N ARG A 707 -28.02 15.20 26.94
CA ARG A 707 -27.00 15.75 27.84
C ARG A 707 -25.66 15.99 27.15
N VAL A 708 -25.50 15.57 25.89
CA VAL A 708 -24.28 15.81 25.11
C VAL A 708 -24.29 17.24 24.56
N LYS A 709 -23.24 18.01 24.86
CA LYS A 709 -23.10 19.38 24.36
C LYS A 709 -22.30 19.45 23.07
N ARG A 710 -21.25 18.64 22.97
CA ARG A 710 -20.47 18.47 21.74
C ARG A 710 -19.65 17.19 21.75
N ALA A 711 -19.33 16.69 20.56
CA ALA A 711 -18.36 15.64 20.31
C ALA A 711 -17.41 16.07 19.19
N PHE A 712 -16.10 15.90 19.38
CA PHE A 712 -15.09 16.30 18.38
C PHE A 712 -13.81 15.49 18.54
N ALA A 713 -13.02 15.36 17.48
CA ALA A 713 -11.66 14.83 17.56
C ALA A 713 -10.64 15.96 17.74
N TRP A 714 -9.51 15.64 18.38
CA TRP A 714 -8.31 16.47 18.28
C TRP A 714 -7.33 15.82 17.31
N ALA A 715 -7.16 16.41 16.12
CA ALA A 715 -6.37 15.85 15.02
C ALA A 715 -4.85 15.95 15.28
N ILE A 716 -4.32 15.03 16.08
CA ILE A 716 -2.92 14.99 16.52
C ILE A 716 -2.13 13.81 15.95
N ASN A 717 -2.79 12.80 15.39
CA ASN A 717 -2.22 11.49 15.08
C ASN A 717 -2.46 11.06 13.63
N ALA A 718 -3.71 11.01 13.18
CA ALA A 718 -4.07 10.41 11.89
C ALA A 718 -3.45 11.13 10.69
N ASP A 719 -3.26 12.45 10.83
CA ASP A 719 -2.68 13.28 9.79
C ASP A 719 -1.15 13.37 9.84
N GLU A 720 -0.50 12.97 10.95
CA GLU A 720 0.94 13.10 11.10
C GLU A 720 1.68 11.92 10.43
N PRO A 721 2.83 12.16 9.76
CA PRO A 721 3.64 11.09 9.20
C PRO A 721 4.10 10.09 10.26
N THR A 722 4.13 8.81 9.90
CA THR A 722 4.61 7.71 10.76
C THR A 722 6.04 7.92 11.25
N ALA A 723 6.86 8.65 10.50
CA ALA A 723 8.21 9.02 10.88
C ALA A 723 8.33 9.79 12.20
N LEU A 724 7.31 10.57 12.57
CA LEU A 724 7.30 11.37 13.81
C LEU A 724 6.80 10.58 15.03
N ALA A 725 6.52 9.28 14.86
CA ALA A 725 6.18 8.39 15.95
C ALA A 725 7.39 8.14 16.86
N TYR A 726 7.13 7.52 18.02
CA TYR A 726 8.13 7.28 19.06
C TYR A 726 9.22 6.26 18.67
N ASN A 727 8.95 5.37 17.70
CA ASN A 727 9.88 4.30 17.30
C ASN A 727 11.17 4.87 16.72
N GLU A 728 12.28 4.18 16.93
CA GLU A 728 13.62 4.57 16.46
C GLU A 728 14.08 3.77 15.24
N ASP A 729 13.31 2.73 14.85
CA ASP A 729 13.60 1.90 13.69
C ASP A 729 13.85 2.74 12.43
N TYR A 730 14.89 2.35 11.70
CA TYR A 730 15.28 2.94 10.41
C TYR A 730 15.61 4.44 10.44
N LYS A 731 15.97 4.98 11.61
CA LYS A 731 16.41 6.37 11.78
C LYS A 731 17.91 6.44 12.10
N THR A 732 18.59 7.44 11.55
CA THR A 732 19.93 7.87 11.97
C THR A 732 19.87 8.52 13.37
N ALA A 733 21.02 8.66 14.04
CA ALA A 733 21.09 9.30 15.35
C ALA A 733 20.56 10.75 15.32
N GLU A 734 20.83 11.47 14.23
CA GLU A 734 20.33 12.83 14.00
C GLU A 734 18.81 12.85 13.83
N GLN A 735 18.25 11.89 13.08
CA GLN A 735 16.80 11.77 12.89
C GLN A 735 16.06 11.36 14.16
N ILE A 736 16.65 10.49 14.98
CA ILE A 736 16.09 10.09 16.29
C ILE A 736 15.84 11.31 17.18
N GLN A 737 16.71 12.33 17.09
CA GLN A 737 16.55 13.59 17.80
C GLN A 737 15.61 14.56 17.06
N ALA A 738 15.83 14.77 15.76
CA ALA A 738 15.08 15.77 14.99
C ALA A 738 13.60 15.40 14.80
N PHE A 739 13.25 14.12 14.72
CA PHE A 739 11.88 13.66 14.44
C PHE A 739 11.05 13.43 15.70
N TYR A 740 11.63 13.66 16.88
CA TYR A 740 10.94 13.54 18.15
C TYR A 740 10.65 14.91 18.79
N SER A 741 9.47 15.02 19.37
CA SER A 741 9.06 16.10 20.28
C SER A 741 8.25 15.46 21.41
N PRO A 742 8.40 15.88 22.68
CA PRO A 742 7.62 15.32 23.78
C PRO A 742 6.16 15.83 23.84
N ASP A 743 5.67 16.45 22.78
CA ASP A 743 4.28 16.89 22.62
C ASP A 743 3.31 15.75 22.25
N ALA A 744 2.02 16.09 22.14
CA ALA A 744 0.95 15.14 21.86
C ALA A 744 0.95 14.59 20.42
N PHE A 745 1.64 15.21 19.47
CA PHE A 745 1.49 14.89 18.05
C PHE A 745 2.14 13.56 17.70
N ARG A 746 1.45 12.72 16.93
CA ARG A 746 1.87 11.35 16.57
C ARG A 746 2.22 10.49 17.80
N SER A 747 1.45 10.65 18.88
CA SER A 747 1.51 9.74 20.03
C SER A 747 0.87 8.39 19.73
N SER A 748 -0.03 8.35 18.75
CA SER A 748 -0.77 7.18 18.26
C SER A 748 -0.97 7.31 16.74
N ASP A 749 -1.61 6.33 16.13
CA ASP A 749 -2.18 6.36 14.79
C ASP A 749 -3.66 6.76 14.75
N HIS A 750 -4.34 6.79 15.91
CA HIS A 750 -5.73 7.21 16.05
C HIS A 750 -5.85 8.57 16.75
N ASP A 751 -6.72 9.44 16.26
CA ASP A 751 -7.07 10.68 16.96
C ASP A 751 -8.02 10.44 18.13
N PRO A 752 -7.82 11.09 19.30
CA PRO A 752 -8.74 10.98 20.42
C PRO A 752 -10.10 11.63 20.12
N ILE A 753 -11.19 10.96 20.48
CA ILE A 753 -12.56 11.50 20.42
C ILE A 753 -12.95 12.05 21.79
N ILE A 754 -13.45 13.29 21.82
CA ILE A 754 -13.73 14.05 23.04
C ILE A 754 -15.20 14.42 23.09
N ILE A 755 -15.84 14.22 24.24
CA ILE A 755 -17.27 14.47 24.47
C ILE A 755 -17.43 15.35 25.70
N ASP A 756 -18.12 16.48 25.56
CA ASP A 756 -18.52 17.32 26.68
C ASP A 756 -19.98 17.05 27.04
N LEU A 757 -20.22 16.73 28.32
CA LEU A 757 -21.51 16.33 28.88
C LEU A 757 -21.99 17.34 29.92
N ASP A 758 -23.28 17.59 29.92
CA ASP A 758 -23.99 18.40 30.90
C ASP A 758 -24.90 17.52 31.75
N LEU A 759 -24.31 17.00 32.83
CA LEU A 759 -24.93 16.03 33.73
C LEU A 759 -25.55 16.68 34.96
N VAL A 760 -25.32 17.97 35.16
CA VAL A 760 -25.90 18.74 36.26
C VAL A 760 -27.16 19.41 35.72
N ASP A 761 -28.33 19.07 36.24
CA ASP A 761 -29.54 19.77 35.82
C ASP A 761 -29.44 21.26 36.19
N ALA A 762 -29.88 22.14 35.28
CA ALA A 762 -30.02 23.56 35.59
C ALA A 762 -30.91 23.71 36.84
N PRO A 763 -30.62 24.64 37.77
CA PRO A 763 -31.50 24.88 38.91
C PRO A 763 -32.91 25.12 38.38
N ALA A 764 -33.86 24.32 38.85
CA ALA A 764 -35.26 24.42 38.44
C ALA A 764 -35.71 25.88 38.63
N GLU A 765 -36.23 26.51 37.57
CA GLU A 765 -36.96 27.76 37.74
C GLU A 765 -38.05 27.49 38.79
N PRO A 766 -38.19 28.35 39.81
CA PRO A 766 -39.23 28.17 40.80
C PRO A 766 -40.56 28.18 40.07
N LYS A 767 -41.26 27.04 40.10
CA LYS A 767 -42.65 26.99 39.66
C LYS A 767 -43.40 28.11 40.38
N PRO A 768 -44.17 28.96 39.67
CA PRO A 768 -45.05 29.91 40.31
C PRO A 768 -45.90 29.15 41.31
N ALA A 769 -45.98 29.65 42.55
CA ALA A 769 -46.81 29.06 43.58
C ALA A 769 -48.24 28.91 43.04
N GLU A 770 -48.79 27.69 43.09
CA GLU A 770 -50.22 27.49 42.88
C GLU A 770 -50.96 28.16 44.04
N ASP A 771 -51.46 29.37 43.79
CA ASP A 771 -52.43 30.00 44.67
C ASP A 771 -53.75 29.23 44.59
N SER A 772 -54.01 28.46 45.64
CA SER A 772 -55.34 27.96 45.95
C SER A 772 -56.28 29.13 46.21
N LYS A 773 -57.32 29.31 45.36
CA LYS A 773 -58.73 29.55 45.80
C LYS A 773 -59.71 29.78 44.63
N ALA A 774 -60.73 28.93 44.64
CA ALA A 774 -62.16 29.20 44.50
C ALA A 774 -62.71 29.87 43.23
N ASP A 775 -63.47 29.07 42.48
CA ASP A 775 -64.76 29.31 41.83
C ASP A 775 -65.07 30.68 41.19
N THR A 776 -65.27 30.69 39.88
CA THR A 776 -66.47 31.28 39.26
C THR A 776 -66.63 30.85 37.78
N HIS A 777 -67.89 30.68 37.38
CA HIS A 777 -68.39 30.14 36.12
C HIS A 777 -67.97 30.88 34.83
N GLY A 778 -67.90 30.12 33.72
CA GLY A 778 -67.98 30.66 32.35
C GLY A 778 -67.63 29.62 31.28
N GLY A 779 -68.60 29.26 30.43
CA GLY A 779 -68.55 28.08 29.56
C GLY A 779 -67.89 28.23 28.18
N SER A 780 -67.61 27.06 27.59
CA SER A 780 -67.82 26.68 26.18
C SER A 780 -67.17 27.54 25.06
N THR A 781 -66.17 27.00 24.36
CA THR A 781 -66.30 26.49 22.96
C THR A 781 -64.92 26.12 22.41
N GLY A 782 -64.84 24.96 21.75
CA GLY A 782 -63.64 24.46 21.09
C GLY A 782 -63.64 24.66 19.57
N LEU A 783 -62.43 24.54 19.00
CA LEU A 783 -62.04 24.43 17.57
C LEU A 783 -62.52 25.54 16.60
N TRP A 784 -61.68 25.84 15.60
CA TRP A 784 -62.00 26.54 14.33
C TRP A 784 -61.66 28.04 14.11
N SER A 785 -60.84 28.69 14.93
CA SER A 785 -60.53 30.13 14.74
C SER A 785 -59.17 30.49 14.08
N LEU A 786 -58.37 29.54 13.58
CA LEU A 786 -57.05 29.89 12.98
C LEU A 786 -56.73 29.29 11.61
N LEU A 787 -57.69 28.67 10.91
CA LEU A 787 -57.54 28.19 9.53
C LEU A 787 -58.63 28.77 8.65
N GLY A 788 -58.41 30.00 8.16
CA GLY A 788 -59.35 30.67 7.27
C GLY A 788 -58.97 32.10 6.94
N LEU A 789 -57.74 32.36 6.49
CA LEU A 789 -57.35 33.69 5.97
C LEU A 789 -56.16 33.64 4.98
N PHE A 790 -56.03 32.56 4.20
CA PHE A 790 -55.15 32.52 3.03
C PHE A 790 -55.82 31.76 1.89
N GLY A 791 -56.56 32.50 1.06
CA GLY A 791 -57.14 31.96 -0.17
C GLY A 791 -58.41 32.69 -0.54
N LEU A 792 -58.26 33.85 -1.21
CA LEU A 792 -59.18 34.44 -2.21
C LEU A 792 -58.96 35.96 -2.30
N SER A 793 -58.00 36.37 -3.13
CA SER A 793 -58.06 37.65 -3.88
C SER A 793 -56.84 37.80 -4.81
N ALA A 794 -56.66 36.82 -5.69
CA ALA A 794 -55.87 36.99 -6.91
C ALA A 794 -56.85 37.04 -8.09
N ALA A 795 -57.45 38.21 -8.33
CA ALA A 795 -58.05 38.58 -9.63
C ALA A 795 -58.68 39.99 -9.56
N ALA A 796 -57.86 41.04 -9.42
CA ALA A 796 -58.22 42.34 -9.96
C ALA A 796 -56.96 43.20 -10.09
N TRP A 797 -56.75 43.70 -11.32
CA TRP A 797 -55.97 44.90 -11.62
C TRP A 797 -54.47 44.77 -11.95
N LEU A 798 -54.21 44.04 -13.04
CA LEU A 798 -53.38 44.58 -14.11
C LEU A 798 -53.99 45.92 -14.60
N ARG A 799 -53.37 47.07 -14.28
CA ARG A 799 -53.22 48.27 -15.15
C ARG A 799 -52.75 49.50 -14.38
N ARG A 800 -51.50 49.91 -14.63
CA ARG A 800 -51.02 51.29 -14.94
C ARG A 800 -49.57 51.44 -14.42
N ARG A 801 -48.60 51.39 -15.36
CA ARG A 801 -47.79 52.53 -15.86
C ARG A 801 -46.89 53.10 -14.74
N LYS A 802 -45.56 53.09 -14.80
CA LYS A 802 -44.57 53.09 -15.89
C LYS A 802 -43.38 52.24 -15.50
#